data_AF-A0A5D0WL04-F1
#
_entry.id   AF-A0A5D0WL04-F1
#
_cell.length_a   1.000
_cell.length_b   1.000
_cell.length_c   1.000
_cell.angle_alpha   90.00
_cell.angle_beta   90.00
_cell.angle_gamma   90.00
#
_symmetry.space_group_name_H-M   'P 1'
#
loop_
_entity.id
_entity.type
_entity.pdbx_description
1 polymer ?
#
loop_
_entity_poly.entity_id
_entity_poly.type
_entity_poly.pdbx_seq_one_letter_code
_entity_poly.pdbx_strand_id
1 'polypeptide(L)'
;MDEIEKNTNLADIHQEVKTITQTSEELKSNIRSLEESSLLSVEILNENKATMNNILELLNTIAEKDKTMEDEEKENVNSELFSLLETMDFDIKKLSWFSEENVKVFNTIVDQAHEIAKLSEENAASTYEINAEINHFTQVSSKLQGNIVRIEENSSQSVAMLSENRATISSISDLLLDLIEGVNQASGINDELDGSSKQISKFVDYIKDISRQTNLLALNASIEAARAGAAGKGFSVVAEEIKRLSDSTATFATEIEQIVNQVIVEVDRSNAAIERCTTRTKDIEGAAQKSGDVIEDIQKVLIELNQSMNEIKDISSVQVNTSHGIQSSVAKVSDAVDTTHRVTTNTISTIVTQKSKNIELLNYCTKLSEMASSVQKLTAKNKNKDEIIFGVNPFTSPENIKTMYVPILNAVFKKIGYKVRTMIVKDYDALSEGMKEGIIDVAWFSPFAYVIAHEKIGIEPLVTPRVYGKVSYNGCIITRKDSGIGSLSGLRGRSFAYVDEGSASGFLYAQHSMKAEGLNPKTLFSRTAYLGSHDSVIKAVLSREYDAGATYNEAMEEAEKSGINLDEFRIIAKTPDIPKDAIAANPKLPKEFTDRLRQAFVDYVKAPNIKSPVEGFVESDDTKYDVIREVM
;
A
#
# COMPACT_ATOMS: atom_id res chain seq x y z
N MET A 1 8.43 23.70 -0.39
CA MET A 1 7.49 22.78 0.28
C MET A 1 7.39 21.43 -0.42
N ASP A 2 7.84 21.31 -1.67
CA ASP A 2 7.69 20.09 -2.49
C ASP A 2 8.81 19.03 -2.33
N GLU A 3 9.75 19.20 -1.39
CA GLU A 3 10.88 18.26 -1.19
C GLU A 3 10.87 17.52 0.14
N ILE A 4 9.95 17.83 1.06
CA ILE A 4 9.77 17.09 2.33
C ILE A 4 8.67 16.02 2.22
N GLU A 5 7.97 15.96 1.09
CA GLU A 5 6.88 15.00 0.84
C GLU A 5 7.35 13.61 0.39
N LYS A 6 8.67 13.33 0.45
CA LYS A 6 9.26 12.23 -0.32
C LYS A 6 9.75 11.00 0.46
N ASN A 7 9.51 10.87 1.77
CA ASN A 7 10.06 9.70 2.49
C ASN A 7 9.13 8.91 3.41
N THR A 8 7.82 9.13 3.36
CA THR A 8 6.86 8.09 3.76
C THR A 8 5.58 8.32 3.00
N ASN A 9 5.39 7.58 1.93
CA ASN A 9 4.26 7.75 1.03
C ASN A 9 2.99 7.43 1.84
N LEU A 10 2.14 8.42 2.10
CA LEU A 10 0.81 8.21 2.69
C LEU A 10 0.01 7.14 1.94
N ALA A 11 0.31 6.95 0.64
CA ALA A 11 -0.21 5.86 -0.17
C ALA A 11 0.26 4.47 0.29
N ASP A 12 1.50 4.33 0.77
CA ASP A 12 2.04 3.06 1.27
C ASP A 12 1.40 2.71 2.62
N ILE A 13 1.26 3.68 3.53
CA ILE A 13 0.51 3.50 4.79
C ILE A 13 -0.96 3.15 4.51
N HIS A 14 -1.59 3.84 3.56
CA HIS A 14 -2.98 3.55 3.17
C HIS A 14 -3.13 2.14 2.57
N GLN A 15 -2.15 1.70 1.79
CA GLN A 15 -2.11 0.37 1.19
C GLN A 15 -1.91 -0.70 2.26
N GLU A 16 -1.02 -0.50 3.23
CA GLU A 16 -0.83 -1.41 4.38
C GLU A 16 -2.09 -1.52 5.23
N VAL A 17 -2.73 -0.40 5.57
CA VAL A 17 -4.00 -0.40 6.33
C VAL A 17 -5.11 -1.14 5.58
N LYS A 18 -5.16 -1.01 4.25
CA LYS A 18 -6.11 -1.74 3.40
C LYS A 18 -5.85 -3.25 3.43
N THR A 19 -4.59 -3.67 3.31
CA THR A 19 -4.18 -5.08 3.41
C THR A 19 -4.58 -5.66 4.77
N ILE A 20 -4.26 -4.97 5.87
CA ILE A 20 -4.65 -5.38 7.24
C ILE A 20 -6.17 -5.53 7.36
N THR A 21 -6.93 -4.59 6.80
CA THR A 21 -8.40 -4.63 6.84
C THR A 21 -8.94 -5.86 6.10
N GLN A 22 -8.38 -6.16 4.92
CA GLN A 22 -8.79 -7.32 4.14
C GLN A 22 -8.46 -8.64 4.85
N THR A 23 -7.23 -8.79 5.36
CA THR A 23 -6.81 -9.97 6.12
C THR A 23 -7.67 -10.16 7.39
N SER A 24 -8.06 -9.06 8.05
CA SER A 24 -8.95 -9.10 9.22
C SER A 24 -10.36 -9.59 8.89
N GLU A 25 -10.92 -9.18 7.75
CA GLU A 25 -12.24 -9.67 7.31
C GLU A 25 -12.22 -11.15 6.91
N GLU A 26 -11.16 -11.61 6.23
CA GLU A 26 -10.96 -13.03 5.94
C GLU A 26 -10.83 -13.85 7.22
N LEU A 27 -10.05 -13.36 8.20
CA LEU A 27 -9.91 -13.98 9.51
C LEU A 27 -11.26 -14.10 10.24
N LYS A 28 -12.09 -13.05 10.22
CA LYS A 28 -13.44 -13.10 10.80
C LYS A 28 -14.33 -14.14 10.12
N SER A 29 -14.27 -14.23 8.79
CA SER A 29 -15.02 -15.22 8.03
C SER A 29 -14.64 -16.64 8.42
N ASN A 30 -13.33 -16.92 8.52
CA ASN A 30 -12.79 -18.21 8.95
C ASN A 30 -13.21 -18.56 10.38
N ILE A 31 -13.15 -17.60 11.32
CA ILE A 31 -13.60 -17.81 12.71
C ILE A 31 -15.09 -18.16 12.76
N ARG A 32 -15.92 -17.46 12.00
CA ARG A 32 -17.36 -17.74 11.96
C ARG A 32 -17.67 -19.13 11.42
N SER A 33 -16.95 -19.58 10.39
CA SER A 33 -17.07 -20.93 9.85
C SER A 33 -16.70 -22.00 10.89
N LEU A 34 -15.63 -21.76 11.68
CA LEU A 34 -15.23 -22.65 12.78
C LEU A 34 -16.29 -22.71 13.89
N GLU A 35 -16.91 -21.59 14.24
CA GLU A 35 -17.99 -21.53 15.24
C GLU A 35 -19.20 -22.37 14.80
N GLU A 36 -19.65 -22.19 13.56
CA GLU A 36 -20.75 -22.95 12.98
C GLU A 36 -20.45 -24.47 12.93
N SER A 37 -19.25 -24.84 12.48
CA SER A 37 -18.79 -26.23 12.44
C SER A 37 -18.69 -26.86 13.83
N SER A 38 -18.20 -26.11 14.81
CA SER A 38 -18.07 -26.56 16.20
C SER A 38 -19.43 -26.81 16.85
N LEU A 39 -20.41 -25.93 16.62
CA LEU A 39 -21.75 -26.08 17.15
C LEU A 39 -22.43 -27.36 16.62
N LEU A 40 -22.32 -27.56 15.31
CA LEU A 40 -22.87 -28.74 14.63
C LEU A 40 -22.16 -30.03 15.07
N SER A 41 -20.84 -29.97 15.33
CA SER A 41 -20.08 -31.09 15.87
C SER A 41 -20.55 -31.54 17.25
N VAL A 42 -20.92 -30.58 18.12
CA VAL A 42 -21.47 -30.87 19.45
C VAL A 42 -22.86 -31.50 19.36
N GLU A 43 -23.72 -31.00 18.46
CA GLU A 43 -25.04 -31.58 18.19
C GLU A 43 -24.91 -33.05 17.74
N ILE A 44 -24.06 -33.30 16.75
CA ILE A 44 -23.78 -34.65 16.24
C ILE A 44 -23.25 -35.58 17.33
N LEU A 45 -22.36 -35.11 18.21
CA LEU A 45 -21.84 -35.91 19.32
C LEU A 45 -22.95 -36.31 20.31
N ASN A 46 -23.89 -35.40 20.60
CA ASN A 46 -25.01 -35.69 21.48
C ASN A 46 -26.00 -36.69 20.85
N GLU A 47 -26.31 -36.52 19.57
CA GLU A 47 -27.14 -37.46 18.80
C GLU A 47 -26.49 -38.85 18.74
N ASN A 48 -25.21 -38.92 18.40
CA ASN A 48 -24.45 -40.17 18.39
C ASN A 48 -24.44 -40.88 19.74
N LYS A 49 -24.35 -40.13 20.85
CA LYS A 49 -24.43 -40.70 22.19
C LYS A 49 -25.79 -41.37 22.45
N ALA A 50 -26.89 -40.74 22.04
CA ALA A 50 -28.22 -41.32 22.14
C ALA A 50 -28.35 -42.58 21.25
N THR A 51 -27.89 -42.50 20.00
CA THR A 51 -27.89 -43.63 19.06
C THR A 51 -27.09 -44.83 19.58
N MET A 52 -25.91 -44.59 20.17
CA MET A 52 -25.10 -45.65 20.79
C MET A 52 -25.82 -46.34 21.95
N ASN A 53 -26.54 -45.61 22.80
CA ASN A 53 -27.30 -46.21 23.90
C ASN A 53 -28.42 -47.11 23.36
N ASN A 54 -29.12 -46.67 22.31
CA ASN A 54 -30.18 -47.47 21.67
C ASN A 54 -29.59 -48.74 21.01
N ILE A 55 -28.42 -48.63 20.36
CA ILE A 55 -27.71 -49.80 19.81
C ILE A 55 -27.35 -50.80 20.92
N LEU A 56 -26.84 -50.33 22.06
CA LEU A 56 -26.52 -51.18 23.20
C LEU A 56 -27.76 -51.91 23.76
N GLU A 57 -28.89 -51.21 23.87
CA GLU A 57 -30.14 -51.78 24.35
C GLU A 57 -30.67 -52.89 23.42
N LEU A 58 -30.63 -52.65 22.10
CA LEU A 58 -31.00 -53.67 21.11
C LEU A 58 -30.05 -54.86 21.12
N LEU A 59 -28.73 -54.63 21.19
CA LEU A 59 -27.75 -55.72 21.28
C LEU A 59 -27.94 -56.58 22.53
N ASN A 60 -28.28 -55.97 23.67
CA ASN A 60 -28.61 -56.71 24.89
C ASN A 60 -29.90 -57.52 24.71
N THR A 61 -30.92 -56.94 24.08
CA THR A 61 -32.19 -57.65 23.79
C THR A 61 -31.95 -58.87 22.90
N ILE A 62 -31.13 -58.72 21.85
CA ILE A 62 -30.71 -59.84 21.00
C ILE A 62 -30.00 -60.89 21.85
N ALA A 63 -29.01 -60.49 22.65
CA ALA A 63 -28.21 -61.42 23.45
C ALA A 63 -29.05 -62.22 24.48
N GLU A 64 -30.03 -61.58 25.12
CA GLU A 64 -30.89 -62.22 26.13
C GLU A 64 -31.95 -63.15 25.52
N LYS A 65 -32.50 -62.78 24.35
CA LYS A 65 -33.65 -63.49 23.77
C LYS A 65 -33.34 -64.27 22.49
N ASP A 66 -32.09 -64.37 22.04
CA ASP A 66 -31.76 -64.99 20.74
C ASP A 66 -32.36 -66.39 20.53
N LYS A 67 -32.45 -67.21 21.58
CA LYS A 67 -33.02 -68.57 21.48
C LYS A 67 -34.54 -68.65 21.60
N THR A 68 -35.19 -67.54 21.99
CA THR A 68 -36.63 -67.49 22.29
C THR A 68 -37.40 -66.50 21.42
N MET A 69 -36.73 -65.63 20.67
CA MET A 69 -37.37 -64.70 19.74
C MET A 69 -37.96 -65.45 18.54
N GLU A 70 -39.18 -65.07 18.18
CA GLU A 70 -39.81 -65.47 16.92
C GLU A 70 -39.10 -64.79 15.74
N ASP A 71 -39.16 -65.40 14.55
CA ASP A 71 -38.44 -64.92 13.36
C ASP A 71 -38.81 -63.47 13.01
N GLU A 72 -40.08 -63.08 13.16
CA GLU A 72 -40.57 -61.71 12.90
C GLU A 72 -40.02 -60.68 13.91
N GLU A 73 -39.84 -61.07 15.18
CA GLU A 73 -39.21 -60.23 16.21
C GLU A 73 -37.71 -60.03 15.90
N LYS A 74 -37.02 -61.09 15.44
CA LYS A 74 -35.61 -61.01 15.02
C LYS A 74 -35.42 -60.11 13.81
N GLU A 75 -36.26 -60.23 12.79
CA GLU A 75 -36.20 -59.39 11.59
C GLU A 75 -36.41 -57.91 11.91
N ASN A 76 -37.35 -57.59 12.82
CA ASN A 76 -37.58 -56.21 13.26
C ASN A 76 -36.38 -55.63 14.03
N VAL A 77 -35.85 -56.37 15.01
CA VAL A 77 -34.72 -55.92 15.83
C VAL A 77 -33.45 -55.75 14.99
N ASN A 78 -33.17 -56.65 14.05
CA ASN A 78 -32.04 -56.51 13.13
C ASN A 78 -32.20 -55.28 12.22
N SER A 79 -33.40 -55.06 11.67
CA SER A 79 -33.71 -53.90 10.83
C SER A 79 -33.56 -52.58 11.60
N GLU A 80 -33.98 -52.53 12.87
CA GLU A 80 -33.80 -51.35 13.72
C GLU A 80 -32.32 -51.10 14.05
N LEU A 81 -31.58 -52.16 14.42
CA LEU A 81 -30.14 -52.10 14.68
C LEU A 81 -29.38 -51.57 13.46
N PHE A 82 -29.71 -52.03 12.25
CA PHE A 82 -29.15 -51.49 11.01
C PHE A 82 -29.41 -50.01 10.84
N SER A 83 -30.63 -49.56 11.10
CA SER A 83 -31.00 -48.15 10.94
C SER A 83 -30.22 -47.24 11.87
N LEU A 84 -30.00 -47.68 13.11
CA LEU A 84 -29.21 -46.94 14.08
C LEU A 84 -27.72 -46.95 13.72
N LEU A 85 -27.19 -48.09 13.25
CA LEU A 85 -25.79 -48.18 12.79
C LEU A 85 -25.53 -47.35 11.53
N GLU A 86 -26.48 -47.28 10.61
CA GLU A 86 -26.43 -46.43 9.42
C GLU A 86 -26.41 -44.95 9.83
N THR A 87 -27.27 -44.57 10.77
CA THR A 87 -27.32 -43.20 11.31
C THR A 87 -26.01 -42.84 12.03
N MET A 88 -25.52 -43.72 12.90
CA MET A 88 -24.27 -43.51 13.64
C MET A 88 -23.05 -43.40 12.72
N ASP A 89 -22.92 -44.29 11.73
CA ASP A 89 -21.80 -44.22 10.79
C ASP A 89 -21.84 -42.92 9.98
N PHE A 90 -23.02 -42.51 9.53
CA PHE A 90 -23.22 -41.24 8.85
C PHE A 90 -22.76 -40.04 9.67
N ASP A 91 -23.20 -39.99 10.93
CA ASP A 91 -22.91 -38.92 11.86
C ASP A 91 -21.41 -38.89 12.22
N ILE A 92 -20.78 -40.06 12.40
CA ILE A 92 -19.32 -40.15 12.62
C ILE A 92 -18.55 -39.67 11.39
N LYS A 93 -18.95 -40.06 10.17
CA LYS A 93 -18.30 -39.57 8.94
C LYS A 93 -18.45 -38.07 8.80
N LYS A 94 -19.64 -37.53 9.11
CA LYS A 94 -19.92 -36.09 9.08
C LYS A 94 -19.03 -35.34 10.08
N LEU A 95 -18.89 -35.87 11.29
CA LEU A 95 -18.00 -35.32 12.31
C LEU A 95 -16.52 -35.38 11.90
N SER A 96 -16.07 -36.49 11.32
CA SER A 96 -14.71 -36.65 10.78
C SER A 96 -14.43 -35.60 9.71
N TRP A 97 -15.36 -35.42 8.77
CA TRP A 97 -15.25 -34.44 7.68
C TRP A 97 -15.13 -33.00 8.23
N PHE A 98 -15.98 -32.62 9.20
CA PHE A 98 -15.88 -31.31 9.84
C PHE A 98 -14.57 -31.12 10.61
N SER A 99 -14.09 -32.16 11.29
CA SER A 99 -12.82 -32.13 12.02
C SER A 99 -11.65 -31.87 11.06
N GLU A 100 -11.57 -32.59 9.94
CA GLU A 100 -10.54 -32.39 8.92
C GLU A 100 -10.58 -30.98 8.33
N GLU A 101 -11.78 -30.45 8.06
CA GLU A 101 -11.94 -29.10 7.53
C GLU A 101 -11.52 -28.04 8.54
N ASN A 102 -11.88 -28.22 9.83
CA ASN A 102 -11.44 -27.34 10.91
C ASN A 102 -9.91 -27.31 11.03
N VAL A 103 -9.22 -28.45 10.86
CA VAL A 103 -7.75 -28.49 10.87
C VAL A 103 -7.14 -27.65 9.75
N LYS A 104 -7.74 -27.66 8.55
CA LYS A 104 -7.28 -26.80 7.44
C LYS A 104 -7.47 -25.33 7.78
N VAL A 105 -8.65 -24.95 8.28
CA VAL A 105 -8.95 -23.57 8.67
C VAL A 105 -8.00 -23.09 9.79
N PHE A 106 -7.68 -23.94 10.77
CA PHE A 106 -6.71 -23.59 11.82
C PHE A 106 -5.32 -23.27 11.26
N ASN A 107 -4.84 -23.99 10.23
CA ASN A 107 -3.56 -23.68 9.60
C ASN A 107 -3.59 -22.30 8.93
N THR A 108 -4.64 -22.03 8.15
CA THR A 108 -4.82 -20.73 7.49
C THR A 108 -4.82 -19.59 8.50
N ILE A 109 -5.51 -19.74 9.63
CA ILE A 109 -5.51 -18.69 10.65
C ILE A 109 -4.13 -18.52 11.31
N VAL A 110 -3.39 -19.60 11.56
CA VAL A 110 -2.02 -19.51 12.11
C VAL A 110 -1.10 -18.75 11.16
N ASP A 111 -1.18 -19.03 9.85
CA ASP A 111 -0.37 -18.35 8.85
C ASP A 111 -0.71 -16.84 8.79
N GLN A 112 -2.01 -16.50 8.77
CA GLN A 112 -2.48 -15.11 8.84
C GLN A 112 -2.03 -14.41 10.13
N ALA A 113 -2.08 -15.09 11.27
CA ALA A 113 -1.65 -14.53 12.55
C ALA A 113 -0.13 -14.27 12.58
N HIS A 114 0.68 -15.13 11.97
CA HIS A 114 2.12 -14.88 11.81
C HIS A 114 2.41 -13.65 10.95
N GLU A 115 1.64 -13.45 9.88
CA GLU A 115 1.75 -12.24 9.05
C GLU A 115 1.41 -10.96 9.83
N ILE A 116 0.33 -10.98 10.64
CA ILE A 116 -0.03 -9.86 11.53
C ILE A 116 1.07 -9.59 12.55
N ALA A 117 1.69 -10.63 13.12
CA ALA A 117 2.78 -10.47 14.09
C ALA A 117 3.99 -9.77 13.45
N LYS A 118 4.37 -10.16 12.24
CA LYS A 118 5.46 -9.53 11.48
C LYS A 118 5.17 -8.05 11.19
N LEU A 119 3.98 -7.72 10.69
CA LEU A 119 3.56 -6.33 10.44
C LEU A 119 3.55 -5.50 11.74
N SER A 120 3.21 -6.11 12.88
CA SER A 120 3.26 -5.46 14.17
C SER A 120 4.70 -5.09 14.59
N GLU A 121 5.69 -5.94 14.28
CA GLU A 121 7.11 -5.64 14.54
C GLU A 121 7.62 -4.49 13.66
N GLU A 122 7.25 -4.49 12.37
CA GLU A 122 7.57 -3.41 11.43
C GLU A 122 6.98 -2.07 11.90
N ASN A 123 5.71 -2.06 12.35
CA ASN A 123 5.08 -0.88 12.94
C ASN A 123 5.77 -0.40 14.23
N ALA A 124 6.29 -1.32 15.05
CA ALA A 124 7.06 -0.95 16.23
C ALA A 124 8.34 -0.19 15.84
N ALA A 125 9.07 -0.67 14.82
CA ALA A 125 10.24 0.04 14.31
C ALA A 125 9.89 1.45 13.79
N SER A 126 8.82 1.57 12.99
CA SER A 126 8.34 2.85 12.46
C SER A 126 7.97 3.85 13.56
N THR A 127 7.34 3.40 14.65
CA THR A 127 7.00 4.30 15.77
C THR A 127 8.24 4.80 16.52
N TYR A 128 9.32 4.02 16.59
CA TYR A 128 10.60 4.50 17.13
C TYR A 128 11.25 5.56 16.24
N GLU A 129 11.23 5.36 14.92
CA GLU A 129 11.78 6.32 13.95
C GLU A 129 11.03 7.65 13.99
N ILE A 130 9.69 7.61 13.95
CA ILE A 130 8.85 8.82 14.05
C ILE A 130 9.15 9.58 15.35
N ASN A 131 9.29 8.89 16.48
CA ASN A 131 9.65 9.53 17.75
C ASN A 131 11.02 10.23 17.69
N ALA A 132 12.02 9.62 17.05
CA ALA A 132 13.33 10.23 16.88
C ALA A 132 13.25 11.50 16.03
N GLU A 133 12.48 11.47 14.95
CA GLU A 133 12.26 12.63 14.09
C GLU A 133 11.53 13.77 14.81
N ILE A 134 10.51 13.48 15.61
CA ILE A 134 9.79 14.49 16.42
C ILE A 134 10.74 15.18 17.41
N ASN A 135 11.62 14.41 18.04
CA ASN A 135 12.61 14.96 18.95
C ASN A 135 13.59 15.90 18.22
N HIS A 136 14.07 15.49 17.04
CA HIS A 136 14.92 16.34 16.19
C HIS A 136 14.19 17.60 15.74
N PHE A 137 12.92 17.48 15.34
CA PHE A 137 12.08 18.60 14.92
C PHE A 137 11.82 19.61 16.05
N THR A 138 11.63 19.13 17.28
CA THR A 138 11.51 19.97 18.47
C THR A 138 12.82 20.75 18.73
N GLN A 139 13.97 20.11 18.57
CA GLN A 139 15.28 20.76 18.69
C GLN A 139 15.49 21.84 17.62
N VAL A 140 15.12 21.56 16.36
CA VAL A 140 15.19 22.54 15.27
C VAL A 140 14.29 23.73 15.55
N SER A 141 13.08 23.50 16.05
CA SER A 141 12.14 24.56 16.41
C SER A 141 12.68 25.44 17.55
N SER A 142 13.33 24.85 18.56
CA SER A 142 14.00 25.62 19.62
C SER A 142 15.16 26.46 19.08
N LYS A 143 15.98 25.92 18.17
CA LYS A 143 17.05 26.69 17.50
C LYS A 143 16.48 27.85 16.67
N LEU A 144 15.36 27.65 16.01
CA LEU A 144 14.67 28.70 15.26
C LEU A 144 14.25 29.86 16.18
N GLN A 145 13.65 29.57 17.34
CA GLN A 145 13.32 30.61 18.33
C GLN A 145 14.57 31.40 18.77
N GLY A 146 15.68 30.73 19.03
CA GLY A 146 16.95 31.41 19.35
C GLY A 146 17.44 32.33 18.22
N ASN A 147 17.29 31.90 16.96
CA ASN A 147 17.65 32.74 15.81
C ASN A 147 16.74 33.97 15.65
N ILE A 148 15.43 33.83 15.90
CA ILE A 148 14.47 34.94 15.86
C ILE A 148 14.90 36.02 16.86
N VAL A 149 15.17 35.64 18.11
CA VAL A 149 15.62 36.59 19.16
C VAL A 149 16.88 37.33 18.73
N ARG A 150 17.85 36.63 18.14
CA ARG A 150 19.09 37.25 17.65
C ARG A 150 18.85 38.21 16.48
N ILE A 151 17.90 37.93 15.60
CA ILE A 151 17.53 38.83 14.49
C ILE A 151 16.82 40.07 15.04
N GLU A 152 15.90 39.91 16.00
CA GLU A 152 15.24 41.03 16.68
C GLU A 152 16.26 41.97 17.35
N GLU A 153 17.27 41.41 18.05
CA GLU A 153 18.35 42.18 18.67
C GLU A 153 19.18 42.95 17.63
N ASN A 154 19.63 42.28 16.56
CA ASN A 154 20.38 42.91 15.47
C ASN A 154 19.56 44.01 14.76
N SER A 155 18.25 43.78 14.58
CA SER A 155 17.34 44.75 13.98
C SER A 155 17.20 45.99 14.87
N SER A 156 17.03 45.81 16.18
CA SER A 156 16.99 46.90 17.15
C SER A 156 18.29 47.74 17.13
N GLN A 157 19.45 47.09 17.08
CA GLN A 157 20.74 47.77 16.96
C GLN A 157 20.85 48.55 15.63
N SER A 158 20.38 47.96 14.52
CA SER A 158 20.41 48.61 13.21
C SER A 158 19.51 49.85 13.17
N VAL A 159 18.34 49.81 13.81
CA VAL A 159 17.46 50.99 13.97
C VAL A 159 18.17 52.11 14.74
N ALA A 160 18.88 51.78 15.81
CA ALA A 160 19.64 52.76 16.59
C ALA A 160 20.74 53.44 15.74
N MET A 161 21.53 52.64 14.99
CA MET A 161 22.57 53.15 14.09
C MET A 161 22.01 54.04 12.98
N LEU A 162 20.85 53.69 12.40
CA LEU A 162 20.20 54.52 11.38
C LEU A 162 19.69 55.84 11.95
N SER A 163 19.21 55.85 13.19
CA SER A 163 18.82 57.08 13.88
C SER A 163 20.02 58.03 14.06
N GLU A 164 21.18 57.49 14.46
CA GLU A 164 22.43 58.26 14.57
C GLU A 164 22.92 58.78 13.20
N ASN A 165 22.88 57.95 12.17
CA ASN A 165 23.21 58.37 10.80
C ASN A 165 22.28 59.47 10.30
N ARG A 166 20.98 59.37 10.59
CA ARG A 166 19.99 60.40 10.23
C ARG A 166 20.30 61.73 10.91
N ALA A 167 20.65 61.71 12.20
CA ALA A 167 21.08 62.90 12.93
C ALA A 167 22.35 63.51 12.31
N THR A 168 23.31 62.68 11.93
CA THR A 168 24.55 63.10 11.27
C THR A 168 24.28 63.76 9.92
N ILE A 169 23.42 63.17 9.08
CA ILE A 169 23.03 63.75 7.78
C ILE A 169 22.30 65.08 7.97
N SER A 170 21.40 65.18 8.96
CA SER A 170 20.74 66.45 9.29
C SER A 170 21.74 67.53 9.67
N SER A 171 22.74 67.20 10.49
CA SER A 171 23.79 68.14 10.87
C SER A 171 24.66 68.56 9.68
N ILE A 172 24.91 67.67 8.72
CA ILE A 172 25.62 68.02 7.47
C ILE A 172 24.79 69.04 6.67
N SER A 173 23.48 68.81 6.53
CA SER A 173 22.59 69.75 5.84
C SER A 173 22.62 71.15 6.48
N ASP A 174 22.61 71.24 7.81
CA ASP A 174 22.72 72.51 8.52
C ASP A 174 24.06 73.21 8.25
N LEU A 175 25.18 72.47 8.32
CA LEU A 175 26.52 73.02 8.02
C LEU A 175 26.66 73.49 6.57
N LEU A 176 25.95 72.88 5.62
CA LEU A 176 25.96 73.31 4.22
C LEU A 176 25.20 74.62 4.04
N LEU A 177 24.10 74.84 4.77
CA LEU A 177 23.38 76.12 4.74
C LEU A 177 24.27 77.26 5.26
N ASP A 178 24.96 77.04 6.38
CA ASP A 178 25.92 78.01 6.92
C ASP A 178 27.06 78.30 5.93
N LEU A 179 27.55 77.26 5.22
CA LEU A 179 28.59 77.41 4.21
C LEU A 179 28.11 78.21 3.00
N ILE A 180 26.88 78.00 2.53
CA ILE A 180 26.27 78.78 1.44
C ILE A 180 26.20 80.25 1.84
N GLU A 181 25.76 80.55 3.07
CA GLU A 181 25.72 81.92 3.59
C GLU A 181 27.12 82.56 3.60
N GLY A 182 28.12 81.85 4.16
CA GLY A 182 29.50 82.33 4.20
C GLY A 182 30.13 82.57 2.82
N VAL A 183 29.84 81.70 1.84
CA VAL A 183 30.31 81.83 0.45
C VAL A 183 29.65 83.05 -0.23
N ASN A 184 28.35 83.26 -0.03
CA ASN A 184 27.65 84.43 -0.55
C ASN A 184 28.17 85.74 0.06
N GLN A 185 28.46 85.75 1.36
CA GLN A 185 29.06 86.90 2.02
C GLN A 185 30.45 87.21 1.47
N ALA A 186 31.30 86.20 1.28
CA ALA A 186 32.63 86.37 0.68
C ALA A 186 32.55 86.91 -0.75
N SER A 187 31.56 86.46 -1.53
CA SER A 187 31.31 86.97 -2.89
C SER A 187 30.96 88.46 -2.85
N GLY A 188 30.08 88.89 -1.94
CA GLY A 188 29.70 90.29 -1.78
C GLY A 188 30.88 91.19 -1.40
N ILE A 189 31.76 90.72 -0.50
CA ILE A 189 32.99 91.45 -0.12
C ILE A 189 33.94 91.61 -1.32
N ASN A 190 34.09 90.57 -2.15
CA ASN A 190 34.90 90.64 -3.35
C ASN A 190 34.33 91.64 -4.38
N ASP A 191 33.01 91.68 -4.56
CA ASP A 191 32.36 92.65 -5.45
C ASP A 191 32.60 94.10 -5.00
N GLU A 192 32.54 94.35 -3.68
CA GLU A 192 32.89 95.66 -3.11
C GLU A 192 34.38 96.01 -3.30
N LEU A 193 35.27 95.02 -3.15
CA LEU A 193 36.72 95.19 -3.33
C LEU A 193 37.11 95.43 -4.79
N ASP A 194 36.47 94.72 -5.74
CA ASP A 194 36.63 94.95 -7.19
C ASP A 194 36.17 96.38 -7.55
N GLY A 195 34.99 96.78 -7.06
CA GLY A 195 34.47 98.14 -7.25
C GLY A 195 35.42 99.21 -6.70
N SER A 196 35.92 99.03 -5.49
CA SER A 196 36.87 99.93 -4.84
C SER A 196 38.21 99.99 -5.58
N SER A 197 38.74 98.85 -6.02
CA SER A 197 40.00 98.76 -6.77
C SER A 197 39.90 99.47 -8.12
N LYS A 198 38.77 99.30 -8.83
CA LYS A 198 38.49 100.05 -10.07
C LYS A 198 38.39 101.55 -9.85
N GLN A 199 37.85 102.01 -8.72
CA GLN A 199 37.85 103.43 -8.36
C GLN A 199 39.27 103.95 -8.08
N ILE A 200 40.09 103.19 -7.34
CA ILE A 200 41.49 103.56 -7.09
C ILE A 200 42.26 103.64 -8.40
N SER A 201 42.08 102.69 -9.33
CA SER A 201 42.71 102.73 -10.65
C SER A 201 42.41 104.05 -11.39
N LYS A 202 41.15 104.52 -11.35
CA LYS A 202 40.78 105.83 -11.94
C LYS A 202 41.49 106.99 -11.24
N PHE A 203 41.61 106.96 -9.91
CA PHE A 203 42.36 107.99 -9.18
C PHE A 203 43.85 107.99 -9.52
N VAL A 204 44.44 106.81 -9.71
CA VAL A 204 45.84 106.67 -10.12
C VAL A 204 46.05 107.25 -11.52
N ASP A 205 45.13 107.01 -12.46
CA ASP A 205 45.16 107.64 -13.79
C ASP A 205 45.11 109.17 -13.69
N TYR A 206 44.22 109.72 -12.85
CA TYR A 206 44.17 111.16 -12.60
C TYR A 206 45.47 111.70 -12.00
N ILE A 207 46.11 110.98 -11.07
CA ILE A 207 47.40 111.38 -10.49
C ILE A 207 48.50 111.38 -11.55
N LYS A 208 48.54 110.39 -12.45
CA LYS A 208 49.49 110.37 -13.59
C LYS A 208 49.28 111.56 -14.50
N ASP A 209 48.02 111.91 -14.78
CA ASP A 209 47.70 113.10 -15.58
C ASP A 209 48.10 114.41 -14.91
N ILE A 210 47.84 114.57 -13.60
CA ILE A 210 48.26 115.75 -12.83
C ILE A 210 49.79 115.84 -12.79
N SER A 211 50.48 114.73 -12.55
CA SER A 211 51.95 114.69 -12.56
C SER A 211 52.50 115.10 -13.93
N ARG A 212 51.93 114.59 -15.04
CA ARG A 212 52.32 114.98 -16.40
C ARG A 212 52.11 116.47 -16.67
N GLN A 213 50.96 117.02 -16.25
CA GLN A 213 50.69 118.46 -16.38
C GLN A 213 51.67 119.30 -15.53
N THR A 214 51.96 118.86 -14.31
CA THR A 214 52.88 119.54 -13.39
C THR A 214 54.31 119.49 -13.91
N ASN A 215 54.73 118.37 -14.51
CA ASN A 215 56.01 118.22 -15.19
C ASN A 215 56.13 119.19 -16.39
N LEU A 216 55.06 119.33 -17.20
CA LEU A 216 55.00 120.30 -18.30
C LEU A 216 55.07 121.75 -17.80
N LEU A 217 54.37 122.08 -16.71
CA LEU A 217 54.45 123.40 -16.07
C LEU A 217 55.86 123.69 -15.53
N ALA A 218 56.49 122.70 -14.89
CA ALA A 218 57.85 122.78 -14.39
C ALA A 218 58.89 122.93 -15.50
N LEU A 219 58.68 122.25 -16.64
CA LEU A 219 59.50 122.39 -17.84
C LEU A 219 59.38 123.81 -18.42
N ASN A 220 58.15 124.31 -18.57
CA ASN A 220 57.90 125.69 -19.02
C ASN A 220 58.52 126.72 -18.07
N ALA A 221 58.41 126.52 -16.76
CA ALA A 221 59.02 127.38 -15.75
C ALA A 221 60.56 127.32 -15.78
N SER A 222 61.16 126.15 -16.02
CA SER A 222 62.61 125.99 -16.17
C SER A 222 63.14 126.71 -17.40
N ILE A 223 62.39 126.66 -18.52
CA ILE A 223 62.72 127.39 -19.76
C ILE A 223 62.67 128.91 -19.51
N GLU A 224 61.63 129.41 -18.83
CA GLU A 224 61.48 130.84 -18.56
C GLU A 224 62.51 131.35 -17.53
N ALA A 225 62.88 130.52 -16.55
CA ALA A 225 63.97 130.81 -15.61
C ALA A 225 65.35 130.89 -16.31
N ALA A 226 65.61 130.03 -17.30
CA ALA A 226 66.82 130.11 -18.13
C ALA A 226 66.85 131.38 -19.00
N ARG A 227 65.68 131.86 -19.46
CA ARG A 227 65.51 133.11 -20.22
C ARG A 227 65.79 134.37 -19.41
N ALA A 228 65.46 134.39 -18.12
CA ALA A 228 65.64 135.55 -17.23
C ALA A 228 67.09 135.78 -16.75
N GLY A 229 68.06 134.95 -17.15
CA GLY A 229 69.49 135.14 -16.86
C GLY A 229 69.81 135.18 -15.36
N ALA A 230 70.61 136.15 -14.91
CA ALA A 230 71.06 136.24 -13.51
C ALA A 230 69.92 136.38 -12.47
N ALA A 231 68.76 136.92 -12.87
CA ALA A 231 67.58 137.08 -12.01
C ALA A 231 66.74 135.79 -11.87
N GLY A 232 66.89 134.82 -12.80
CA GLY A 232 66.12 133.58 -12.84
C GLY A 232 66.73 132.40 -12.10
N LYS A 233 67.96 132.52 -11.57
CA LYS A 233 68.69 131.41 -10.91
C LYS A 233 67.90 130.76 -9.76
N GLY A 234 67.24 131.54 -8.92
CA GLY A 234 66.40 131.01 -7.83
C GLY A 234 65.16 130.27 -8.33
N PHE A 235 64.54 130.77 -9.41
CA PHE A 235 63.38 130.14 -10.05
C PHE A 235 63.72 128.83 -10.77
N SER A 236 64.90 128.72 -11.38
CA SER A 236 65.34 127.50 -12.07
C SER A 236 65.48 126.31 -11.11
N VAL A 237 65.99 126.56 -9.89
CA VAL A 237 66.12 125.51 -8.86
C VAL A 237 64.74 125.01 -8.43
N VAL A 238 63.77 125.92 -8.25
CA VAL A 238 62.40 125.55 -7.89
C VAL A 238 61.73 124.75 -9.01
N ALA A 239 61.90 125.17 -10.27
CA ALA A 239 61.32 124.48 -11.41
C ALA A 239 61.91 123.08 -11.62
N GLU A 240 63.22 122.88 -11.41
CA GLU A 240 63.87 121.57 -11.46
C GLU A 240 63.43 120.66 -10.30
N GLU A 241 63.18 121.23 -9.11
CA GLU A 241 62.64 120.50 -7.97
C GLU A 241 61.17 120.05 -8.20
N ILE A 242 60.32 120.92 -8.78
CA ILE A 242 58.93 120.57 -9.16
C ILE A 242 58.94 119.48 -10.24
N LYS A 243 59.86 119.54 -11.20
CA LYS A 243 60.03 118.53 -12.24
C LYS A 243 60.38 117.17 -11.63
N ARG A 244 61.39 117.13 -10.77
CA ARG A 244 61.81 115.93 -10.03
C ARG A 244 60.69 115.35 -9.17
N LEU A 245 59.92 116.19 -8.49
CA LEU A 245 58.75 115.79 -7.71
C LEU A 245 57.64 115.21 -8.59
N SER A 246 57.40 115.81 -9.76
CA SER A 246 56.42 115.31 -10.73
C SER A 246 56.82 113.95 -11.29
N ASP A 247 58.07 113.79 -11.74
CA ASP A 247 58.60 112.51 -12.24
C ASP A 247 58.54 111.41 -11.14
N SER A 248 58.86 111.77 -9.90
CA SER A 248 58.72 110.86 -8.75
C SER A 248 57.24 110.47 -8.52
N THR A 249 56.32 111.44 -8.61
CA THR A 249 54.87 111.20 -8.47
C THR A 249 54.33 110.29 -9.58
N ALA A 250 54.79 110.44 -10.83
CA ALA A 250 54.40 109.55 -11.94
C ALA A 250 54.91 108.12 -11.73
N THR A 251 56.12 107.99 -11.19
CA THR A 251 56.72 106.69 -10.87
C THR A 251 55.91 106.00 -9.76
N PHE A 252 55.64 106.69 -8.64
CA PHE A 252 54.80 106.14 -7.57
C PHE A 252 53.38 105.80 -8.03
N ALA A 253 52.77 106.62 -8.90
CA ALA A 253 51.46 106.32 -9.45
C ALA A 253 51.47 105.04 -10.32
N THR A 254 52.54 104.83 -11.10
CA THR A 254 52.71 103.59 -11.88
C THR A 254 52.90 102.36 -10.99
N GLU A 255 53.61 102.49 -9.87
CA GLU A 255 53.73 101.41 -8.87
C GLU A 255 52.37 101.10 -8.21
N ILE A 256 51.59 102.12 -7.86
CA ILE A 256 50.23 101.93 -7.31
C ILE A 256 49.31 101.26 -8.35
N GLU A 257 49.39 101.66 -9.62
CA GLU A 257 48.64 101.04 -10.73
C GLU A 257 48.93 99.54 -10.82
N GLN A 258 50.20 99.13 -10.73
CA GLN A 258 50.60 97.72 -10.73
C GLN A 258 50.01 96.95 -9.55
N ILE A 259 50.05 97.53 -8.34
CA ILE A 259 49.48 96.92 -7.14
C ILE A 259 47.96 96.76 -7.28
N VAL A 260 47.25 97.79 -7.75
CA VAL A 260 45.79 97.76 -7.95
C VAL A 260 45.40 96.74 -9.00
N ASN A 261 46.12 96.67 -10.13
CA ASN A 261 45.89 95.64 -11.15
C ASN A 261 46.12 94.23 -10.60
N GLN A 262 47.13 94.04 -9.74
CA GLN A 262 47.34 92.76 -9.07
C GLN A 262 46.19 92.41 -8.12
N VAL A 263 45.65 93.38 -7.37
CA VAL A 263 44.47 93.18 -6.52
C VAL A 263 43.25 92.76 -7.34
N ILE A 264 42.98 93.40 -8.48
CA ILE A 264 41.87 93.03 -9.38
C ILE A 264 42.01 91.58 -9.85
N VAL A 265 43.21 91.17 -10.28
CA VAL A 265 43.48 89.78 -10.72
C VAL A 265 43.26 88.78 -9.57
N GLU A 266 43.69 89.09 -8.35
CA GLU A 266 43.45 88.22 -7.19
C GLU A 266 41.97 88.17 -6.78
N VAL A 267 41.21 89.25 -6.95
CA VAL A 267 39.75 89.26 -6.75
C VAL A 267 39.05 88.36 -7.77
N ASP A 268 39.39 88.46 -9.06
CA ASP A 268 38.86 87.57 -10.10
C ASP A 268 39.15 86.09 -9.80
N ARG A 269 40.37 85.81 -9.33
CA ARG A 269 40.77 84.46 -8.91
C ARG A 269 39.99 83.96 -7.70
N SER A 270 39.72 84.85 -6.74
CA SER A 270 38.90 84.58 -5.56
C SER A 270 37.45 84.28 -5.95
N ASN A 271 36.85 85.08 -6.85
CA ASN A 271 35.50 84.86 -7.38
C ASN A 271 35.37 83.51 -8.11
N ALA A 272 36.37 83.14 -8.94
CA ALA A 272 36.39 81.82 -9.58
C ALA A 272 36.50 80.68 -8.55
N ALA A 273 37.15 80.89 -7.40
CA ALA A 273 37.20 79.90 -6.32
C ALA A 273 35.88 79.79 -5.57
N ILE A 274 35.19 80.91 -5.34
CA ILE A 274 33.85 81.00 -4.75
C ILE A 274 32.84 80.25 -5.62
N GLU A 275 32.82 80.46 -6.94
CA GLU A 275 31.90 79.77 -7.86
C GLU A 275 32.09 78.24 -7.83
N ARG A 276 33.36 77.78 -7.77
CA ARG A 276 33.68 76.36 -7.58
C ARG A 276 33.20 75.84 -6.23
N CYS A 277 33.29 76.66 -5.17
CA CYS A 277 32.80 76.32 -3.84
C CYS A 277 31.27 76.15 -3.86
N THR A 278 30.54 77.12 -4.41
CA THR A 278 29.08 77.08 -4.56
C THR A 278 28.62 75.82 -5.30
N THR A 279 29.25 75.52 -6.44
CA THR A 279 28.93 74.30 -7.20
C THR A 279 29.14 73.04 -6.37
N ARG A 280 30.29 72.94 -5.67
CA ARG A 280 30.62 71.75 -4.88
C ARG A 280 29.73 71.59 -3.65
N THR A 281 29.32 72.69 -3.01
CA THR A 281 28.36 72.67 -1.90
C THR A 281 27.01 72.13 -2.34
N LYS A 282 26.54 72.52 -3.53
CA LYS A 282 25.30 71.99 -4.13
C LYS A 282 25.38 70.49 -4.43
N ASP A 283 26.53 70.01 -4.90
CA ASP A 283 26.75 68.57 -5.12
C ASP A 283 26.70 67.79 -3.80
N ILE A 284 27.28 68.33 -2.72
CA ILE A 284 27.26 67.70 -1.39
C ILE A 284 25.84 67.71 -0.81
N GLU A 285 25.08 68.80 -0.98
CA GLU A 285 23.66 68.87 -0.58
C GLU A 285 22.84 67.78 -1.26
N GLY A 286 23.01 67.60 -2.58
CA GLY A 286 22.36 66.53 -3.32
C GLY A 286 22.75 65.13 -2.85
N ALA A 287 23.99 64.92 -2.41
CA ALA A 287 24.45 63.66 -1.85
C ALA A 287 23.90 63.41 -0.43
N ALA A 288 23.80 64.45 0.40
CA ALA A 288 23.22 64.38 1.73
C ALA A 288 21.73 64.03 1.67
N GLN A 289 20.96 64.67 0.77
CA GLN A 289 19.55 64.36 0.58
C GLN A 289 19.34 62.89 0.17
N LYS A 290 20.08 62.42 -0.86
CA LYS A 290 20.02 61.01 -1.28
C LYS A 290 20.37 60.04 -0.16
N SER A 291 21.34 60.40 0.69
CA SER A 291 21.71 59.59 1.85
C SER A 291 20.57 59.52 2.88
N GLY A 292 19.87 60.64 3.09
CA GLY A 292 18.66 60.69 3.92
C GLY A 292 17.55 59.78 3.40
N ASP A 293 17.27 59.83 2.09
CA ASP A 293 16.25 58.98 1.44
C ASP A 293 16.58 57.48 1.62
N VAL A 294 17.84 57.09 1.39
CA VAL A 294 18.30 55.70 1.59
C VAL A 294 18.15 55.25 3.04
N ILE A 295 18.45 56.11 4.02
CA ILE A 295 18.25 55.79 5.44
C ILE A 295 16.78 55.54 5.75
N GLU A 296 15.87 56.34 5.20
CA GLU A 296 14.43 56.15 5.37
C GLU A 296 13.94 54.82 4.79
N ASP A 297 14.44 54.46 3.60
CA ASP A 297 14.09 53.18 2.97
C ASP A 297 14.62 51.98 3.76
N ILE A 298 15.85 52.04 4.29
CA ILE A 298 16.37 50.98 5.17
C ILE A 298 15.52 50.88 6.45
N GLN A 299 15.08 52.00 7.02
CA GLN A 299 14.18 51.97 8.19
C GLN A 299 12.86 51.26 7.89
N LYS A 300 12.26 51.47 6.71
CA LYS A 300 11.04 50.75 6.28
C LYS A 300 11.29 49.24 6.20
N VAL A 301 12.39 48.81 5.58
CA VAL A 301 12.77 47.39 5.47
C VAL A 301 12.95 46.75 6.86
N LEU A 302 13.53 47.47 7.83
CA LEU A 302 13.67 46.94 9.20
C LEU A 302 12.34 46.81 9.93
N ILE A 303 11.37 47.69 9.68
CA ILE A 303 10.02 47.57 10.24
C ILE A 303 9.35 46.30 9.69
N GLU A 304 9.42 46.08 8.38
CA GLU A 304 8.89 44.87 7.75
C GLU A 304 9.60 43.60 8.27
N LEU A 305 10.93 43.65 8.44
CA LEU A 305 11.70 42.55 9.00
C LEU A 305 11.22 42.17 10.41
N ASN A 306 10.96 43.15 11.28
CA ASN A 306 10.44 42.89 12.63
C ASN A 306 9.03 42.29 12.59
N GLN A 307 8.18 42.71 11.65
CA GLN A 307 6.87 42.10 11.47
C GLN A 307 7.02 40.63 11.04
N SER A 308 7.86 40.33 10.06
CA SER A 308 8.12 38.96 9.63
C SER A 308 8.69 38.09 10.75
N MET A 309 9.53 38.64 11.64
CA MET A 309 10.04 37.90 12.80
C MET A 309 8.92 37.50 13.78
N ASN A 310 7.93 38.37 14.00
CA ASN A 310 6.76 38.04 14.82
C ASN A 310 5.91 36.92 14.19
N GLU A 311 5.68 36.98 12.88
CA GLU A 311 4.94 35.94 12.16
C GLU A 311 5.66 34.58 12.24
N ILE A 312 6.99 34.55 12.05
CA ILE A 312 7.80 33.33 12.17
C ILE A 312 7.78 32.80 13.61
N LYS A 313 7.75 33.68 14.63
CA LYS A 313 7.67 33.30 16.04
C LYS A 313 6.35 32.59 16.35
N ASP A 314 5.24 33.10 15.83
CA ASP A 314 3.92 32.47 16.00
C ASP A 314 3.87 31.11 15.32
N ILE A 315 4.37 31.01 14.08
CA ILE A 315 4.48 29.73 13.35
C ILE A 315 5.33 28.73 14.13
N SER A 316 6.48 29.16 14.66
CA SER A 316 7.36 28.31 15.47
C SER A 316 6.68 27.81 16.75
N SER A 317 5.88 28.64 17.40
CA SER A 317 5.09 28.25 18.58
C SER A 317 4.04 27.19 18.22
N VAL A 318 3.30 27.39 17.13
CA VAL A 318 2.35 26.40 16.60
C VAL A 318 3.06 25.09 16.27
N GLN A 319 4.24 25.15 15.65
CA GLN A 319 5.04 23.99 15.27
C GLN A 319 5.44 23.13 16.48
N VAL A 320 5.82 23.75 17.61
CA VAL A 320 6.10 23.05 18.88
C VAL A 320 4.83 22.37 19.43
N ASN A 321 3.68 23.05 19.40
CA ASN A 321 2.42 22.47 19.87
C ASN A 321 1.98 21.28 19.01
N THR A 322 2.10 21.40 17.68
CA THR A 322 1.83 20.30 16.74
C THR A 322 2.75 19.11 17.03
N SER A 323 4.03 19.34 17.33
CA SER A 323 4.98 18.27 17.69
C SER A 323 4.53 17.46 18.89
N HIS A 324 4.00 18.12 19.93
CA HIS A 324 3.42 17.43 21.10
C HIS A 324 2.17 16.61 20.73
N GLY A 325 1.33 17.13 19.82
CA GLY A 325 0.18 16.41 19.29
C GLY A 325 0.56 15.14 18.53
N ILE A 326 1.60 15.22 17.69
CA ILE A 326 2.15 14.04 16.99
C ILE A 326 2.73 13.06 18.02
N GLN A 327 3.49 13.52 19.01
CA GLN A 327 4.07 12.66 20.05
C GLN A 327 3.00 11.86 20.82
N SER A 328 1.89 12.52 21.20
CA SER A 328 0.75 11.83 21.83
C SER A 328 0.10 10.80 20.90
N SER A 329 0.02 11.11 19.60
CA SER A 329 -0.56 10.21 18.61
C SER A 329 0.33 8.97 18.40
N VAL A 330 1.64 9.16 18.32
CA VAL A 330 2.63 8.07 18.22
C VAL A 330 2.59 7.18 19.46
N ALA A 331 2.41 7.76 20.66
CA ALA A 331 2.24 6.96 21.88
C ALA A 331 1.00 6.03 21.80
N LYS A 332 -0.13 6.53 21.30
CA LYS A 332 -1.34 5.70 21.08
C LYS A 332 -1.11 4.60 20.04
N VAL A 333 -0.36 4.89 18.98
CA VAL A 333 0.01 3.88 17.98
C VAL A 333 0.91 2.82 18.62
N SER A 334 1.89 3.21 19.42
CA SER A 334 2.76 2.29 20.16
C SER A 334 1.96 1.34 21.08
N ASP A 335 0.98 1.86 21.82
CA ASP A 335 0.10 1.04 22.67
C ASP A 335 -0.76 0.07 21.84
N ALA A 336 -1.23 0.51 20.67
CA ALA A 336 -2.00 -0.33 19.75
C ALA A 336 -1.13 -1.45 19.15
N VAL A 337 0.14 -1.15 18.83
CA VAL A 337 1.13 -2.12 18.35
C VAL A 337 1.39 -3.18 19.42
N ASP A 338 1.67 -2.79 20.66
CA ASP A 338 1.90 -3.74 21.76
C ASP A 338 0.66 -4.61 22.03
N THR A 339 -0.53 -4.00 22.01
CA THR A 339 -1.80 -4.73 22.14
C THR A 339 -2.00 -5.74 21.01
N THR A 340 -1.69 -5.34 19.77
CA THR A 340 -1.80 -6.21 18.59
C THR A 340 -0.85 -7.39 18.71
N HIS A 341 0.42 -7.16 19.02
CA HIS A 341 1.40 -8.22 19.22
C HIS A 341 0.97 -9.22 20.29
N ARG A 342 0.52 -8.73 21.45
CA ARG A 342 0.03 -9.56 22.56
C ARG A 342 -1.21 -10.38 22.18
N VAL A 343 -2.20 -9.76 21.54
CA VAL A 343 -3.44 -10.43 21.11
C VAL A 343 -3.11 -11.51 20.08
N THR A 344 -2.29 -11.19 19.07
CA THR A 344 -1.89 -12.13 18.02
C THR A 344 -1.15 -13.34 18.59
N THR A 345 -0.21 -13.13 19.50
CA THR A 345 0.52 -14.22 20.18
C THR A 345 -0.43 -15.13 20.96
N ASN A 346 -1.39 -14.55 21.68
CA ASN A 346 -2.40 -15.33 22.42
C ASN A 346 -3.34 -16.10 21.48
N THR A 347 -3.71 -15.50 20.35
CA THR A 347 -4.52 -16.14 19.30
C THR A 347 -3.80 -17.36 18.73
N ILE A 348 -2.52 -17.24 18.37
CA ILE A 348 -1.70 -18.37 17.88
C ILE A 348 -1.70 -19.51 18.90
N SER A 349 -1.42 -19.22 20.17
CA SER A 349 -1.42 -20.23 21.25
C SER A 349 -2.77 -20.94 21.40
N THR A 350 -3.87 -20.18 21.33
CA THR A 350 -5.22 -20.71 21.44
C THR A 350 -5.56 -21.62 20.27
N ILE A 351 -5.18 -21.24 19.04
CA ILE A 351 -5.45 -22.02 17.83
C ILE A 351 -4.63 -23.30 17.78
N VAL A 352 -3.34 -23.24 18.18
CA VAL A 352 -2.52 -24.44 18.31
C VAL A 352 -3.15 -25.42 19.29
N THR A 353 -3.68 -24.92 20.41
CA THR A 353 -4.41 -25.75 21.39
C THR A 353 -5.69 -26.34 20.79
N GLN A 354 -6.49 -25.57 20.07
CA GLN A 354 -7.73 -26.06 19.44
C GLN A 354 -7.47 -27.07 18.33
N LYS A 355 -6.45 -26.84 17.50
CA LYS A 355 -5.99 -27.80 16.50
C LYS A 355 -5.62 -29.13 17.14
N SER A 356 -4.88 -29.11 18.26
CA SER A 356 -4.54 -30.34 19.01
C SER A 356 -5.79 -31.09 19.49
N LYS A 357 -6.78 -30.38 20.05
CA LYS A 357 -8.05 -30.99 20.49
C LYS A 357 -8.86 -31.55 19.33
N ASN A 358 -8.82 -30.88 18.19
CA ASN A 358 -9.52 -31.33 16.99
C ASN A 358 -8.88 -32.58 16.38
N ILE A 359 -7.54 -32.68 16.41
CA ILE A 359 -6.83 -33.93 16.07
C ILE A 359 -7.23 -35.07 17.01
N GLU A 360 -7.41 -34.80 18.31
CA GLU A 360 -7.90 -35.80 19.25
C GLU A 360 -9.33 -36.24 18.92
N LEU A 361 -10.21 -35.31 18.55
CA LEU A 361 -11.56 -35.62 18.06
C LEU A 361 -11.53 -36.54 16.83
N LEU A 362 -10.66 -36.25 15.86
CA LEU A 362 -10.49 -37.09 14.67
C LEU A 362 -10.07 -38.53 15.03
N ASN A 363 -9.18 -38.68 16.02
CA ASN A 363 -8.80 -40.00 16.55
C ASN A 363 -9.99 -40.73 17.19
N TYR A 364 -10.87 -40.02 17.92
CA TYR A 364 -12.10 -40.62 18.45
C TYR A 364 -13.08 -41.00 17.33
N CYS A 365 -13.28 -40.14 16.32
CA CYS A 365 -14.10 -40.45 15.14
C CYS A 365 -13.59 -41.71 14.43
N THR A 366 -12.27 -41.85 14.28
CA THR A 366 -11.65 -43.03 13.66
C THR A 366 -11.98 -44.30 14.45
N LYS A 367 -11.78 -44.30 15.77
CA LYS A 367 -12.11 -45.43 16.64
C LYS A 367 -13.60 -45.79 16.61
N LEU A 368 -14.47 -44.77 16.63
CA LEU A 368 -15.93 -44.97 16.55
C LEU A 368 -16.33 -45.54 15.19
N SER A 369 -15.71 -45.07 14.10
CA SER A 369 -15.97 -45.59 12.75
C SER A 369 -15.51 -47.04 12.60
N GLU A 370 -14.35 -47.41 13.16
CA GLU A 370 -13.87 -48.80 13.18
C GLU A 370 -14.81 -49.72 13.97
N MET A 371 -15.33 -49.23 15.11
CA MET A 371 -16.29 -49.96 15.93
C MET A 371 -17.64 -50.11 15.21
N ALA A 372 -18.18 -49.01 14.67
CA ALA A 372 -19.42 -49.01 13.90
C ALA A 372 -19.33 -49.94 12.69
N SER A 373 -18.22 -49.88 11.95
CA SER A 373 -17.94 -50.79 10.85
C SER A 373 -17.91 -52.24 11.30
N SER A 374 -17.21 -52.55 12.40
CA SER A 374 -17.13 -53.93 12.92
C SER A 374 -18.52 -54.49 13.28
N VAL A 375 -19.39 -53.68 13.91
CA VAL A 375 -20.75 -54.08 14.23
C VAL A 375 -21.59 -54.22 12.94
N GLN A 376 -21.51 -53.26 12.02
CA GLN A 376 -22.19 -53.34 10.72
C GLN A 376 -21.79 -54.60 9.93
N LYS A 377 -20.52 -55.02 9.96
CA LYS A 377 -20.07 -56.28 9.32
C LYS A 377 -20.73 -57.51 9.94
N LEU A 378 -20.97 -57.51 11.25
CA LEU A 378 -21.67 -58.60 11.93
C LEU A 378 -23.16 -58.58 11.58
N THR A 379 -23.79 -57.40 11.62
CA THR A 379 -25.22 -57.25 11.30
C THR A 379 -25.51 -57.52 9.81
N ALA A 380 -24.57 -57.21 8.91
CA ALA A 380 -24.61 -57.53 7.46
C ALA A 380 -24.96 -58.99 7.18
N LYS A 381 -24.47 -59.91 8.02
CA LYS A 381 -24.73 -61.35 7.87
C LYS A 381 -26.16 -61.74 8.25
N ASN A 382 -26.86 -60.90 9.01
CA ASN A 382 -28.20 -61.12 9.54
C ASN A 382 -29.23 -60.15 8.92
N LYS A 383 -28.92 -59.51 7.79
CA LYS A 383 -29.86 -58.65 7.08
C LYS A 383 -31.12 -59.42 6.67
N ASN A 384 -32.25 -58.73 6.61
CA ASN A 384 -33.50 -59.35 6.19
C ASN A 384 -33.44 -59.71 4.70
N LYS A 385 -34.28 -60.66 4.26
CA LYS A 385 -34.27 -61.15 2.87
C LYS A 385 -34.62 -60.07 1.84
N ASP A 386 -35.38 -59.08 2.25
CA ASP A 386 -35.78 -57.92 1.46
C ASP A 386 -34.86 -56.70 1.67
N GLU A 387 -33.72 -56.86 2.35
CA GLU A 387 -32.74 -55.79 2.56
C GLU A 387 -31.49 -55.92 1.66
N ILE A 388 -31.06 -54.79 1.13
CA ILE A 388 -29.87 -54.63 0.30
C ILE A 388 -28.94 -53.59 0.93
N ILE A 389 -27.68 -53.94 1.08
CA ILE A 389 -26.63 -53.03 1.54
C ILE A 389 -25.98 -52.41 0.31
N PHE A 390 -26.12 -51.10 0.18
CA PHE A 390 -25.58 -50.29 -0.89
C PHE A 390 -24.35 -49.50 -0.41
N GLY A 391 -23.19 -49.80 -0.97
CA GLY A 391 -21.94 -49.12 -0.64
C GLY A 391 -21.71 -47.87 -1.47
N VAL A 392 -21.24 -46.80 -0.85
CA VAL A 392 -20.90 -45.53 -1.50
C VAL A 392 -19.55 -45.02 -1.02
N ASN A 393 -18.72 -44.52 -1.93
CA ASN A 393 -17.49 -43.81 -1.57
C ASN A 393 -17.77 -42.35 -1.15
N PRO A 394 -16.96 -41.76 -0.25
CA PRO A 394 -17.16 -40.40 0.21
C PRO A 394 -16.62 -39.37 -0.82
N PHE A 395 -17.33 -39.19 -1.94
CA PHE A 395 -16.96 -38.21 -2.99
C PHE A 395 -17.45 -36.78 -2.73
N THR A 396 -18.28 -36.59 -1.69
CA THR A 396 -18.78 -35.31 -1.21
C THR A 396 -19.02 -35.42 0.31
N SER A 397 -19.35 -34.32 0.99
CA SER A 397 -19.74 -34.36 2.40
C SER A 397 -20.80 -35.45 2.64
N PRO A 398 -20.75 -36.18 3.76
CA PRO A 398 -21.76 -37.18 4.09
C PRO A 398 -23.17 -36.58 3.98
N GLU A 399 -23.40 -35.38 4.51
CA GLU A 399 -24.69 -34.66 4.41
C GLU A 399 -25.26 -34.63 2.99
N ASN A 400 -24.42 -34.32 2.00
CA ASN A 400 -24.82 -34.32 0.60
C ASN A 400 -25.14 -35.74 0.10
N ILE A 401 -24.40 -36.77 0.54
CA ILE A 401 -24.71 -38.17 0.20
C ILE A 401 -26.11 -38.55 0.70
N LYS A 402 -26.43 -38.28 1.97
CA LYS A 402 -27.74 -38.61 2.58
C LYS A 402 -28.90 -37.82 1.99
N THR A 403 -28.70 -36.55 1.67
CA THR A 403 -29.79 -35.70 1.19
C THR A 403 -30.01 -35.77 -0.32
N MET A 404 -28.95 -36.01 -1.09
CA MET A 404 -29.01 -35.97 -2.56
C MET A 404 -29.05 -37.36 -3.20
N TYR A 405 -28.44 -38.39 -2.60
CA TYR A 405 -28.27 -39.70 -3.25
C TYR A 405 -29.13 -40.80 -2.62
N VAL A 406 -29.20 -40.87 -1.29
CA VAL A 406 -30.01 -41.89 -0.58
C VAL A 406 -31.50 -41.88 -0.99
N PRO A 407 -32.17 -40.74 -1.24
CA PRO A 407 -33.56 -40.74 -1.73
C PRO A 407 -33.73 -41.39 -3.10
N ILE A 408 -32.71 -41.30 -3.96
CA ILE A 408 -32.70 -41.95 -5.28
C ILE A 408 -32.65 -43.47 -5.09
N LEU A 409 -31.71 -43.94 -4.26
CA LEU A 409 -31.55 -45.36 -3.96
C LEU A 409 -32.85 -45.92 -3.35
N ASN A 410 -33.43 -45.24 -2.36
CA ASN A 410 -34.70 -45.63 -1.76
C ASN A 410 -35.83 -45.78 -2.77
N ALA A 411 -35.96 -44.85 -3.72
CA ALA A 411 -36.99 -44.91 -4.75
C ALA A 411 -36.79 -46.10 -5.70
N VAL A 412 -35.55 -46.39 -6.11
CA VAL A 412 -35.22 -47.50 -7.01
C VAL A 412 -35.47 -48.85 -6.33
N PHE A 413 -34.90 -49.07 -5.15
CA PHE A 413 -35.02 -50.35 -4.44
C PHE A 413 -36.46 -50.63 -3.99
N LYS A 414 -37.21 -49.61 -3.57
CA LYS A 414 -38.63 -49.75 -3.22
C LYS A 414 -39.47 -50.27 -4.40
N LYS A 415 -39.16 -49.87 -5.64
CA LYS A 415 -39.89 -50.32 -6.84
C LYS A 415 -39.74 -51.82 -7.09
N ILE A 416 -38.63 -52.42 -6.66
CA ILE A 416 -38.40 -53.87 -6.77
C ILE A 416 -38.71 -54.63 -5.48
N GLY A 417 -39.30 -53.97 -4.48
CA GLY A 417 -39.71 -54.58 -3.22
C GLY A 417 -38.56 -54.84 -2.24
N TYR A 418 -37.47 -54.08 -2.35
CA TYR A 418 -36.34 -54.15 -1.42
C TYR A 418 -36.17 -52.83 -0.66
N LYS A 419 -35.71 -52.94 0.59
CA LYS A 419 -35.26 -51.81 1.39
C LYS A 419 -33.74 -51.69 1.23
N VAL A 420 -33.27 -50.49 0.93
CA VAL A 420 -31.83 -50.21 0.80
C VAL A 420 -31.28 -49.63 2.09
N ARG A 421 -30.09 -50.10 2.48
CA ARG A 421 -29.27 -49.57 3.57
C ARG A 421 -28.00 -49.00 2.98
N THR A 422 -27.68 -47.76 3.27
CA THR A 422 -26.51 -47.10 2.68
C THR A 422 -25.33 -47.21 3.64
N MET A 423 -24.18 -47.63 3.12
CA MET A 423 -22.92 -47.68 3.87
C MET A 423 -21.90 -46.79 3.18
N ILE A 424 -21.40 -45.77 3.89
CA ILE A 424 -20.34 -44.89 3.39
C ILE A 424 -19.01 -45.48 3.80
N VAL A 425 -18.30 -46.09 2.85
CA VAL A 425 -17.01 -46.72 3.14
C VAL A 425 -15.92 -45.67 3.38
N LYS A 426 -14.80 -46.09 3.97
CA LYS A 426 -13.68 -45.19 4.28
C LYS A 426 -12.97 -44.69 3.03
N ASP A 427 -12.77 -45.57 2.05
CA ASP A 427 -11.98 -45.33 0.86
C ASP A 427 -12.37 -46.31 -0.26
N TYR A 428 -11.79 -46.10 -1.44
CA TYR A 428 -12.07 -46.88 -2.65
C TYR A 428 -11.80 -48.38 -2.49
N ASP A 429 -10.77 -48.77 -1.74
CA ASP A 429 -10.43 -50.18 -1.53
C ASP A 429 -11.46 -50.85 -0.60
N ALA A 430 -11.92 -50.15 0.44
CA ALA A 430 -12.93 -50.64 1.38
C ALA A 430 -14.26 -51.01 0.69
N LEU A 431 -14.63 -50.34 -0.41
CA LEU A 431 -15.83 -50.67 -1.17
C LEU A 431 -15.73 -52.06 -1.81
N SER A 432 -14.60 -52.32 -2.48
CA SER A 432 -14.34 -53.60 -3.16
C SER A 432 -14.19 -54.76 -2.19
N GLU A 433 -13.50 -54.56 -1.06
CA GLU A 433 -13.33 -55.58 -0.04
C GLU A 433 -14.67 -55.88 0.66
N GLY A 434 -15.49 -54.87 0.93
CA GLY A 434 -16.84 -55.04 1.47
C GLY A 434 -17.75 -55.89 0.58
N MET A 435 -17.65 -55.72 -0.75
CA MET A 435 -18.36 -56.60 -1.69
C MET A 435 -17.80 -58.03 -1.68
N LYS A 436 -16.48 -58.19 -1.68
CA LYS A 436 -15.82 -59.51 -1.64
C LYS A 436 -16.24 -60.33 -0.42
N GLU A 437 -16.23 -59.69 0.76
CA GLU A 437 -16.64 -60.24 2.04
C GLU A 437 -18.16 -60.54 2.11
N GLY A 438 -18.94 -60.05 1.15
CA GLY A 438 -20.40 -60.24 1.08
C GLY A 438 -21.18 -59.32 2.03
N ILE A 439 -20.55 -58.25 2.51
CA ILE A 439 -21.20 -57.22 3.34
C ILE A 439 -21.95 -56.24 2.45
N ILE A 440 -21.38 -55.90 1.29
CA ILE A 440 -21.97 -54.97 0.34
C ILE A 440 -22.53 -55.76 -0.85
N ASP A 441 -23.80 -55.53 -1.14
CA ASP A 441 -24.54 -56.20 -2.21
C ASP A 441 -24.44 -55.44 -3.53
N VAL A 442 -24.56 -54.11 -3.46
CA VAL A 442 -24.52 -53.22 -4.61
C VAL A 442 -23.67 -52.03 -4.23
N ALA A 443 -22.90 -51.48 -5.16
CA ALA A 443 -22.05 -50.34 -4.85
C ALA A 443 -21.94 -49.36 -6.01
N TRP A 444 -21.67 -48.11 -5.66
CA TRP A 444 -21.45 -47.00 -6.57
C TRP A 444 -19.96 -46.67 -6.64
N PHE A 445 -19.35 -46.98 -7.77
CA PHE A 445 -17.93 -46.85 -8.01
C PHE A 445 -17.63 -45.65 -8.90
N SER A 446 -16.57 -44.91 -8.59
CA SER A 446 -15.95 -44.05 -9.60
C SER A 446 -15.41 -44.93 -10.76
N PRO A 447 -15.22 -44.37 -11.98
CA PRO A 447 -14.80 -45.17 -13.14
C PRO A 447 -13.51 -45.96 -12.90
N PHE A 448 -12.53 -45.35 -12.22
CA PHE A 448 -11.26 -45.99 -11.88
C PHE A 448 -11.44 -47.08 -10.81
N ALA A 449 -12.20 -46.80 -9.76
CA ALA A 449 -12.45 -47.79 -8.71
C ALA A 449 -13.26 -48.99 -9.22
N TYR A 450 -14.15 -48.77 -10.18
CA TYR A 450 -14.89 -49.84 -10.86
C TYR A 450 -13.93 -50.81 -11.57
N VAL A 451 -13.01 -50.31 -12.39
CA VAL A 451 -12.07 -51.17 -13.13
C VAL A 451 -11.22 -52.02 -12.18
N ILE A 452 -10.68 -51.40 -11.12
CA ILE A 452 -9.92 -52.12 -10.09
C ILE A 452 -10.78 -53.21 -9.44
N ALA A 453 -12.03 -52.90 -9.10
CA ALA A 453 -12.92 -53.85 -8.46
C ALA A 453 -13.35 -54.98 -9.43
N HIS A 454 -13.60 -54.67 -10.70
CA HIS A 454 -13.87 -55.65 -11.75
C HIS A 454 -12.71 -56.65 -11.87
N GLU A 455 -11.47 -56.19 -11.95
CA GLU A 455 -10.29 -57.05 -12.03
C GLU A 455 -10.09 -57.91 -10.78
N LYS A 456 -10.38 -57.37 -9.59
CA LYS A 456 -10.19 -58.08 -8.31
C LYS A 456 -11.28 -59.11 -8.01
N ILE A 457 -12.55 -58.80 -8.32
CA ILE A 457 -13.70 -59.59 -7.84
C ILE A 457 -14.76 -59.90 -8.92
N GLY A 458 -14.57 -59.48 -10.17
CA GLY A 458 -15.43 -59.84 -11.29
C GLY A 458 -16.83 -59.22 -11.27
N ILE A 459 -16.95 -57.98 -10.76
CA ILE A 459 -18.22 -57.22 -10.79
C ILE A 459 -18.52 -56.68 -12.19
N GLU A 460 -19.79 -56.67 -12.59
CA GLU A 460 -20.24 -56.09 -13.86
C GLU A 460 -21.05 -54.81 -13.60
N PRO A 461 -20.96 -53.79 -14.46
CA PRO A 461 -21.70 -52.56 -14.27
C PRO A 461 -23.15 -52.80 -14.70
N LEU A 462 -24.11 -52.34 -13.89
CA LEU A 462 -25.52 -52.40 -14.22
C LEU A 462 -25.94 -51.17 -14.99
N VAL A 463 -25.61 -49.99 -14.44
CA VAL A 463 -26.00 -48.70 -14.97
C VAL A 463 -24.94 -47.65 -14.70
N THR A 464 -25.00 -46.56 -15.46
CA THR A 464 -24.24 -45.33 -15.20
C THR A 464 -25.21 -44.16 -15.00
N PRO A 465 -24.94 -43.23 -14.06
CA PRO A 465 -25.81 -42.09 -13.82
C PRO A 465 -25.74 -41.09 -14.98
N ARG A 466 -26.89 -40.50 -15.30
CA ARG A 466 -27.01 -39.33 -16.16
C ARG A 466 -27.04 -38.08 -15.29
N VAL A 467 -26.02 -37.25 -15.43
CA VAL A 467 -25.83 -36.01 -14.68
C VAL A 467 -25.79 -34.86 -15.66
N TYR A 468 -26.66 -33.86 -15.49
CA TYR A 468 -26.83 -32.74 -16.41
C TYR A 468 -27.00 -33.19 -17.88
N GLY A 469 -27.82 -34.22 -18.11
CA GLY A 469 -28.06 -34.80 -19.44
C GLY A 469 -26.93 -35.67 -20.01
N LYS A 470 -25.75 -35.73 -19.37
CA LYS A 470 -24.57 -36.45 -19.89
C LYS A 470 -24.29 -37.73 -19.10
N VAL A 471 -23.70 -38.72 -19.78
CA VAL A 471 -23.29 -40.03 -19.22
C VAL A 471 -21.76 -40.22 -19.25
N SER A 472 -21.06 -39.22 -19.76
CA SER A 472 -19.60 -39.13 -19.81
C SER A 472 -19.18 -37.68 -19.52
N TYR A 473 -17.91 -37.49 -19.20
CA TYR A 473 -17.28 -36.18 -19.00
C TYR A 473 -15.85 -36.19 -19.54
N ASN A 474 -15.18 -35.04 -19.62
CA ASN A 474 -13.80 -34.97 -20.07
C ASN A 474 -12.90 -34.34 -19.00
N GLY A 475 -11.80 -35.01 -18.67
CA GLY A 475 -10.70 -34.41 -17.96
C GLY A 475 -10.05 -33.29 -18.77
N CYS A 476 -9.56 -32.27 -18.09
CA CYS A 476 -8.99 -31.07 -18.68
C CYS A 476 -7.74 -30.67 -17.89
N ILE A 477 -6.67 -30.27 -18.57
CA ILE A 477 -5.55 -29.57 -17.95
C ILE A 477 -5.69 -28.09 -18.26
N ILE A 478 -5.78 -27.28 -17.21
CA ILE A 478 -6.05 -25.85 -17.29
C ILE A 478 -4.81 -25.04 -16.91
N THR A 479 -4.67 -23.88 -17.55
CA THR A 479 -3.70 -22.83 -17.22
C THR A 479 -4.40 -21.48 -17.28
N ARG A 480 -3.78 -20.43 -16.72
CA ARG A 480 -4.21 -19.07 -17.04
C ARG A 480 -3.84 -18.69 -18.47
N LYS A 481 -4.67 -17.89 -19.13
CA LYS A 481 -4.48 -17.46 -20.53
C LYS A 481 -3.27 -16.53 -20.71
N ASP A 482 -2.94 -15.75 -19.68
CA ASP A 482 -1.77 -14.85 -19.62
C ASP A 482 -0.49 -15.53 -19.09
N SER A 483 -0.52 -16.83 -18.76
CA SER A 483 0.65 -17.58 -18.28
C SER A 483 1.72 -17.84 -19.35
N GLY A 484 1.37 -17.69 -20.63
CA GLY A 484 2.21 -18.11 -21.76
C GLY A 484 2.27 -19.62 -21.97
N ILE A 485 1.62 -20.43 -21.13
CA ILE A 485 1.55 -21.89 -21.26
C ILE A 485 0.42 -22.24 -22.23
N GLY A 486 0.75 -22.91 -23.34
CA GLY A 486 -0.21 -23.24 -24.40
C GLY A 486 -0.29 -24.72 -24.76
N SER A 487 0.57 -25.55 -24.18
CA SER A 487 0.66 -26.99 -24.47
C SER A 487 1.24 -27.73 -23.27
N LEU A 488 1.12 -29.06 -23.26
CA LEU A 488 1.68 -29.90 -22.20
C LEU A 488 3.21 -29.75 -22.08
N SER A 489 3.91 -29.60 -23.20
CA SER A 489 5.36 -29.32 -23.20
C SER A 489 5.72 -28.02 -22.45
N GLY A 490 4.83 -27.04 -22.44
CA GLY A 490 5.00 -25.77 -21.71
C GLY A 490 4.93 -25.89 -20.19
N LEU A 491 4.55 -27.06 -19.66
CA LEU A 491 4.49 -27.34 -18.23
C LEU A 491 5.86 -27.61 -17.58
N ARG A 492 6.93 -27.78 -18.38
CA ARG A 492 8.26 -28.10 -17.86
C ARG A 492 8.77 -26.99 -16.93
N GLY A 493 9.11 -27.36 -15.68
CA GLY A 493 9.58 -26.46 -14.63
C GLY A 493 8.50 -25.60 -13.99
N ARG A 494 7.22 -25.81 -14.33
CA ARG A 494 6.08 -25.07 -13.78
C ARG A 494 5.51 -25.77 -12.55
N SER A 495 4.71 -25.02 -11.78
CA SER A 495 3.95 -25.55 -10.66
C SER A 495 2.63 -26.14 -11.12
N PHE A 496 2.25 -27.31 -10.59
CA PHE A 496 1.04 -28.03 -11.02
C PHE A 496 0.19 -28.52 -9.85
N ALA A 497 -1.11 -28.27 -9.92
CA ALA A 497 -2.08 -28.73 -8.92
C ALA A 497 -2.87 -29.94 -9.42
N TYR A 498 -2.82 -31.03 -8.64
CA TYR A 498 -3.68 -32.20 -8.78
C TYR A 498 -4.84 -32.13 -7.78
N VAL A 499 -5.88 -32.93 -8.01
CA VAL A 499 -6.99 -33.11 -7.07
C VAL A 499 -6.58 -34.10 -5.98
N ASP A 500 -6.71 -35.40 -6.27
CA ASP A 500 -6.30 -36.52 -5.42
C ASP A 500 -5.84 -37.69 -6.30
N GLU A 501 -5.09 -38.64 -5.74
CA GLU A 501 -4.51 -39.77 -6.48
C GLU A 501 -5.55 -40.78 -6.99
N GLY A 502 -6.75 -40.80 -6.42
CA GLY A 502 -7.87 -41.63 -6.86
C GLY A 502 -8.71 -41.00 -7.98
N SER A 503 -8.44 -39.74 -8.34
CA SER A 503 -9.20 -39.01 -9.35
C SER A 503 -8.85 -39.46 -10.77
N ALA A 504 -9.84 -39.94 -11.52
CA ALA A 504 -9.66 -40.30 -12.93
C ALA A 504 -9.22 -39.08 -13.76
N SER A 505 -10.00 -37.99 -13.76
CA SER A 505 -9.70 -36.77 -14.53
C SER A 505 -8.63 -35.89 -13.88
N GLY A 506 -8.68 -35.75 -12.55
CA GLY A 506 -7.83 -34.86 -11.78
C GLY A 506 -6.42 -35.40 -11.52
N PHE A 507 -6.13 -36.66 -11.86
CA PHE A 507 -4.82 -37.26 -11.68
C PHE A 507 -4.45 -38.28 -12.77
N LEU A 508 -5.17 -39.40 -12.89
CA LEU A 508 -4.78 -40.54 -13.75
C LEU A 508 -4.63 -40.13 -15.22
N TYR A 509 -5.69 -39.54 -15.79
CA TYR A 509 -5.67 -39.07 -17.16
C TYR A 509 -4.74 -37.88 -17.39
N ALA A 510 -4.59 -37.00 -16.39
CA ALA A 510 -3.65 -35.90 -16.49
C ALA A 510 -2.21 -36.42 -16.63
N GLN A 511 -1.84 -37.41 -15.81
CA GLN A 511 -0.55 -38.08 -15.94
C GLN A 511 -0.40 -38.84 -17.25
N HIS A 512 -1.43 -39.58 -17.66
CA HIS A 512 -1.40 -40.32 -18.92
C HIS A 512 -1.22 -39.38 -20.11
N SER A 513 -1.96 -38.27 -20.18
CA SER A 513 -1.86 -37.27 -21.26
C SER A 513 -0.44 -36.72 -21.38
N MET A 514 0.23 -36.46 -20.25
CA MET A 514 1.62 -36.02 -20.24
C MET A 514 2.59 -37.13 -20.69
N LYS A 515 2.40 -38.36 -20.20
CA LYS A 515 3.23 -39.52 -20.59
C LYS A 515 3.10 -39.85 -22.07
N ALA A 516 1.90 -39.72 -22.64
CA ALA A 516 1.64 -39.92 -24.07
C ALA A 516 2.42 -38.94 -24.96
N GLU A 517 2.72 -37.73 -24.46
CA GLU A 517 3.61 -36.76 -25.11
C GLU A 517 5.10 -36.94 -24.74
N GLY A 518 5.47 -38.04 -24.08
CA GLY A 518 6.85 -38.32 -23.64
C GLY A 518 7.33 -37.45 -22.48
N LEU A 519 6.41 -36.80 -21.75
CA LEU A 519 6.72 -36.03 -20.55
C LEU A 519 6.60 -36.92 -19.31
N ASN A 520 7.55 -36.84 -18.39
CA ASN A 520 7.50 -37.59 -17.14
C ASN A 520 6.89 -36.74 -16.00
N PRO A 521 5.64 -36.98 -15.57
CA PRO A 521 4.98 -36.16 -14.55
C PRO A 521 5.74 -36.10 -13.22
N LYS A 522 6.54 -37.12 -12.90
CA LYS A 522 7.33 -37.16 -11.65
C LYS A 522 8.50 -36.18 -11.63
N THR A 523 8.97 -35.74 -12.79
CA THR A 523 10.15 -34.87 -12.93
C THR A 523 9.86 -33.61 -13.76
N LEU A 524 8.62 -33.45 -14.24
CA LEU A 524 8.24 -32.36 -15.15
C LEU A 524 8.13 -31.02 -14.43
N PHE A 525 7.67 -31.03 -13.18
CA PHE A 525 7.24 -29.83 -12.45
C PHE A 525 8.30 -29.34 -11.45
N SER A 526 8.28 -28.05 -11.14
CA SER A 526 9.09 -27.47 -10.06
C SER A 526 8.49 -27.75 -8.69
N ARG A 527 7.16 -27.79 -8.60
CA ARG A 527 6.41 -28.26 -7.43
C ARG A 527 5.05 -28.81 -7.85
N THR A 528 4.54 -29.74 -7.06
CA THR A 528 3.19 -30.30 -7.21
C THR A 528 2.46 -30.28 -5.88
N ALA A 529 1.14 -30.16 -5.92
CA ALA A 529 0.29 -30.33 -4.74
C ALA A 529 -0.99 -31.10 -5.07
N TYR A 530 -1.57 -31.72 -4.05
CA TYR A 530 -2.87 -32.36 -4.10
C TYR A 530 -3.84 -31.49 -3.30
N LEU A 531 -4.74 -30.81 -4.00
CA LEU A 531 -5.63 -29.82 -3.41
C LEU A 531 -6.98 -30.41 -2.99
N GLY A 532 -7.19 -31.71 -3.22
CA GLY A 532 -8.32 -32.50 -2.72
C GLY A 532 -9.64 -32.27 -3.46
N SER A 533 -9.85 -31.11 -4.10
CA SER A 533 -11.07 -30.85 -4.87
C SER A 533 -10.79 -30.13 -6.20
N HIS A 534 -11.68 -30.32 -7.15
CA HIS A 534 -11.62 -29.66 -8.45
C HIS A 534 -11.75 -28.13 -8.35
N ASP A 535 -12.59 -27.63 -7.44
CA ASP A 535 -12.76 -26.19 -7.18
C ASP A 535 -11.48 -25.56 -6.62
N SER A 536 -10.81 -26.24 -5.68
CA SER A 536 -9.53 -25.80 -5.13
C SER A 536 -8.45 -25.68 -6.21
N VAL A 537 -8.40 -26.63 -7.15
CA VAL A 537 -7.49 -26.56 -8.31
C VAL A 537 -7.79 -25.35 -9.21
N ILE A 538 -9.07 -25.12 -9.53
CA ILE A 538 -9.47 -23.98 -10.37
C ILE A 538 -9.09 -22.65 -9.69
N LYS A 539 -9.39 -22.50 -8.41
CA LYS A 539 -9.07 -21.30 -7.62
C LYS A 539 -7.57 -21.08 -7.50
N ALA A 540 -6.79 -22.13 -7.24
CA ALA A 540 -5.35 -22.03 -7.08
C ALA A 540 -4.63 -21.64 -8.39
N VAL A 541 -5.17 -22.07 -9.54
CA VAL A 541 -4.67 -21.62 -10.86
C VAL A 541 -5.06 -20.16 -11.11
N LEU A 542 -6.29 -19.76 -10.76
CA LEU A 542 -6.76 -18.38 -10.92
C LEU A 542 -5.97 -17.39 -10.05
N SER A 543 -5.76 -17.73 -8.78
CA SER A 543 -5.06 -16.93 -7.77
C SER A 543 -3.55 -16.85 -7.99
N ARG A 544 -3.02 -17.48 -9.05
CA ARG A 544 -1.59 -17.57 -9.38
C ARG A 544 -0.77 -18.37 -8.36
N GLU A 545 -1.43 -19.14 -7.51
CA GLU A 545 -0.75 -20.03 -6.58
C GLU A 545 -0.08 -21.21 -7.32
N TYR A 546 -0.71 -21.72 -8.37
CA TYR A 546 -0.14 -22.70 -9.28
C TYR A 546 -0.27 -22.25 -10.74
N ASP A 547 0.71 -22.61 -11.57
CA ASP A 547 0.74 -22.21 -12.99
C ASP A 547 -0.30 -22.99 -13.82
N ALA A 548 -0.58 -24.24 -13.42
CA ALA A 548 -1.47 -25.15 -14.12
C ALA A 548 -2.14 -26.14 -13.14
N GLY A 549 -3.21 -26.80 -13.58
CA GLY A 549 -3.83 -27.85 -12.79
C GLY A 549 -4.73 -28.79 -13.60
N ALA A 550 -5.02 -29.96 -13.03
CA ALA A 550 -5.90 -30.96 -13.62
C ALA A 550 -7.31 -30.89 -13.04
N THR A 551 -8.32 -30.80 -13.89
CA THR A 551 -9.74 -30.78 -13.51
C THR A 551 -10.61 -31.46 -14.59
N TYR A 552 -11.91 -31.19 -14.64
CA TYR A 552 -12.81 -31.66 -15.69
C TYR A 552 -13.77 -30.55 -16.15
N ASN A 553 -14.38 -30.75 -17.32
CA ASN A 553 -15.20 -29.74 -17.99
C ASN A 553 -16.38 -29.27 -17.14
N GLU A 554 -17.10 -30.17 -16.45
CA GLU A 554 -18.30 -29.74 -15.69
C GLU A 554 -17.93 -28.97 -14.42
N ALA A 555 -16.75 -29.21 -13.80
CA ALA A 555 -16.27 -28.35 -12.71
C ALA A 555 -15.95 -26.93 -13.19
N MET A 556 -15.44 -26.78 -14.42
CA MET A 556 -15.26 -25.47 -15.03
C MET A 556 -16.62 -24.80 -15.31
N GLU A 557 -17.59 -25.54 -15.86
CA GLU A 557 -18.96 -25.05 -16.07
C GLU A 557 -19.62 -24.60 -14.74
N GLU A 558 -19.33 -25.28 -13.62
CA GLU A 558 -19.85 -24.91 -12.30
C GLU A 558 -19.13 -23.70 -11.69
N ALA A 559 -17.82 -23.59 -11.90
CA ALA A 559 -17.04 -22.40 -11.53
C ALA A 559 -17.59 -21.14 -12.24
N GLU A 560 -17.97 -21.27 -13.50
CA GLU A 560 -18.60 -20.18 -14.28
C GLU A 560 -19.89 -19.70 -13.63
N LYS A 561 -20.78 -20.62 -13.25
CA LYS A 561 -22.04 -20.29 -12.55
C LYS A 561 -21.78 -19.63 -11.19
N SER A 562 -20.65 -19.94 -10.57
CA SER A 562 -20.22 -19.35 -9.29
C SER A 562 -19.53 -18.00 -9.43
N GLY A 563 -19.49 -17.43 -10.65
CA GLY A 563 -18.97 -16.09 -10.94
C GLY A 563 -17.51 -16.03 -11.38
N ILE A 564 -16.85 -17.18 -11.60
CA ILE A 564 -15.49 -17.21 -12.14
C ILE A 564 -15.55 -17.00 -13.66
N ASN A 565 -14.78 -16.05 -14.18
CA ASN A 565 -14.70 -15.81 -15.62
C ASN A 565 -13.83 -16.87 -16.31
N LEU A 566 -14.45 -17.78 -17.07
CA LEU A 566 -13.73 -18.84 -17.78
C LEU A 566 -12.81 -18.32 -18.89
N ASP A 567 -13.00 -17.08 -19.37
CA ASP A 567 -12.12 -16.47 -20.37
C ASP A 567 -10.69 -16.23 -19.87
N GLU A 568 -10.48 -16.27 -18.55
CA GLU A 568 -9.16 -16.18 -17.92
C GLU A 568 -8.36 -17.48 -18.04
N PHE A 569 -8.99 -18.59 -18.41
CA PHE A 569 -8.38 -19.91 -18.51
C PHE A 569 -8.09 -20.31 -19.96
N ARG A 570 -7.15 -21.25 -20.10
CA ARG A 570 -6.86 -22.01 -21.32
C ARG A 570 -6.82 -23.49 -20.97
N ILE A 571 -7.55 -24.30 -21.72
CA ILE A 571 -7.44 -25.76 -21.66
C ILE A 571 -6.33 -26.18 -22.62
N ILE A 572 -5.24 -26.73 -22.09
CA ILE A 572 -4.06 -27.14 -22.88
C ILE A 572 -4.04 -28.63 -23.23
N ALA A 573 -4.88 -29.43 -22.56
CA ALA A 573 -5.14 -30.81 -22.92
C ALA A 573 -6.55 -31.21 -22.45
N LYS A 574 -7.18 -32.10 -23.21
CA LYS A 574 -8.51 -32.62 -22.92
C LYS A 574 -8.53 -34.12 -23.20
N THR A 575 -9.14 -34.90 -22.31
CA THR A 575 -9.23 -36.35 -22.46
C THR A 575 -10.33 -36.71 -23.46
N PRO A 576 -10.33 -37.97 -23.97
CA PRO A 576 -11.53 -38.59 -24.52
C PRO A 576 -12.69 -38.60 -23.52
N ASP A 577 -13.86 -39.06 -23.95
CA ASP A 577 -15.02 -39.22 -23.09
C ASP A 577 -14.75 -40.28 -22.02
N ILE A 578 -14.69 -39.83 -20.77
CA ILE A 578 -14.57 -40.68 -19.59
C ILE A 578 -15.99 -41.06 -19.19
N PRO A 579 -16.34 -42.35 -19.09
CA PRO A 579 -17.65 -42.76 -18.58
C PRO A 579 -17.86 -42.18 -17.18
N LYS A 580 -19.09 -41.81 -16.84
CA LYS A 580 -19.46 -41.50 -15.45
C LYS A 580 -19.43 -42.79 -14.60
N ASP A 581 -19.66 -42.63 -13.32
CA ASP A 581 -19.61 -43.69 -12.32
C ASP A 581 -20.37 -44.98 -12.71
N ALA A 582 -19.94 -46.10 -12.14
CA ALA A 582 -20.55 -47.41 -12.34
C ALA A 582 -21.33 -47.83 -11.09
N ILE A 583 -22.62 -48.16 -11.24
CA ILE A 583 -23.33 -48.93 -10.21
C ILE A 583 -23.21 -50.40 -10.57
N ALA A 584 -22.62 -51.20 -9.69
CA ALA A 584 -22.36 -52.61 -9.91
C ALA A 584 -22.92 -53.45 -8.75
N ALA A 585 -23.36 -54.67 -9.07
CA ALA A 585 -23.87 -55.63 -8.08
C ALA A 585 -22.87 -56.75 -7.83
N ASN A 586 -22.95 -57.32 -6.63
CA ASN A 586 -22.14 -58.45 -6.22
C ASN A 586 -22.44 -59.66 -7.12
N PRO A 587 -21.44 -60.35 -7.70
CA PRO A 587 -21.66 -61.47 -8.60
C PRO A 587 -22.40 -62.65 -7.95
N LYS A 588 -22.42 -62.70 -6.62
CA LYS A 588 -23.15 -63.71 -5.84
C LYS A 588 -24.67 -63.51 -5.85
N LEU A 589 -25.17 -62.33 -6.25
CA LEU A 589 -26.60 -62.05 -6.28
C LEU A 589 -27.29 -62.77 -7.46
N PRO A 590 -28.55 -63.23 -7.30
CA PRO A 590 -29.27 -63.90 -8.37
C PRO A 590 -29.41 -63.02 -9.60
N LYS A 591 -29.21 -63.58 -10.79
CA LYS A 591 -29.30 -62.84 -12.06
C LYS A 591 -30.65 -62.15 -12.24
N GLU A 592 -31.73 -62.83 -11.87
CA GLU A 592 -33.09 -62.27 -11.87
C GLU A 592 -33.21 -60.99 -11.02
N PHE A 593 -32.56 -60.95 -9.86
CA PHE A 593 -32.52 -59.75 -9.02
C PHE A 593 -31.75 -58.63 -9.73
N THR A 594 -30.56 -58.93 -10.27
CA THR A 594 -29.73 -57.92 -10.95
C THR A 594 -30.40 -57.35 -12.20
N ASP A 595 -31.16 -58.15 -12.94
CA ASP A 595 -31.90 -57.70 -14.12
C ASP A 595 -33.08 -56.79 -13.73
N ARG A 596 -33.82 -57.15 -12.67
CA ARG A 596 -34.87 -56.29 -12.10
C ARG A 596 -34.29 -54.97 -11.57
N LEU A 597 -33.14 -55.01 -10.91
CA LEU A 597 -32.46 -53.83 -10.38
C LEU A 597 -31.97 -52.91 -11.51
N ARG A 598 -31.37 -53.47 -12.57
CA ARG A 598 -30.98 -52.71 -13.77
C ARG A 598 -32.17 -51.98 -14.35
N GLN A 599 -33.28 -52.68 -14.60
CA GLN A 599 -34.48 -52.07 -15.15
C GLN A 599 -35.06 -50.99 -14.22
N ALA A 600 -35.03 -51.20 -12.90
CA ALA A 600 -35.52 -50.22 -11.94
C ALA A 600 -34.72 -48.91 -11.95
N PHE A 601 -33.39 -48.99 -12.12
CA PHE A 601 -32.55 -47.80 -12.31
C PHE A 601 -32.84 -47.11 -13.65
N VAL A 602 -32.96 -47.85 -14.74
CA VAL A 602 -33.25 -47.29 -16.08
C VAL A 602 -34.61 -46.57 -16.10
N ASP A 603 -35.62 -47.16 -15.46
CA ASP A 603 -36.97 -46.58 -15.35
C ASP A 603 -37.05 -45.44 -14.31
N TYR A 604 -35.98 -45.16 -13.57
CA TYR A 604 -36.00 -44.15 -12.54
C TYR A 604 -36.21 -42.76 -13.14
N VAL A 605 -37.24 -42.08 -12.65
CA VAL A 605 -37.51 -40.68 -12.97
C VAL A 605 -37.31 -39.87 -11.70
N LYS A 606 -36.40 -38.90 -11.77
CA LYS A 606 -36.09 -38.02 -10.64
C LYS A 606 -37.33 -37.26 -10.18
N ALA A 607 -37.66 -37.40 -8.90
CA ALA A 607 -38.75 -36.64 -8.30
C ALA A 607 -38.36 -35.15 -8.11
N PRO A 608 -39.29 -34.19 -8.29
CA PRO A 608 -38.98 -32.76 -8.22
C PRO A 608 -38.39 -32.29 -6.88
N ASN A 609 -38.68 -33.01 -5.79
CA ASN A 609 -38.19 -32.71 -4.44
C ASN A 609 -36.77 -33.23 -4.16
N ILE A 610 -36.20 -34.09 -5.03
CA ILE A 610 -34.85 -34.61 -4.86
C ILE A 610 -33.86 -33.59 -5.44
N LYS A 611 -33.07 -32.96 -4.57
CA LYS A 611 -32.06 -31.96 -4.96
C LYS A 611 -30.73 -32.63 -5.34
N SER A 612 -30.74 -33.46 -6.39
CA SER A 612 -29.55 -34.17 -6.89
C SER A 612 -29.14 -33.74 -8.29
N PRO A 613 -27.85 -33.69 -8.64
CA PRO A 613 -27.44 -33.49 -10.04
C PRO A 613 -27.75 -34.72 -10.93
N VAL A 614 -28.05 -35.88 -10.33
CA VAL A 614 -28.42 -37.12 -11.03
C VAL A 614 -29.88 -37.06 -11.47
N GLU A 615 -30.12 -37.13 -12.77
CA GLU A 615 -31.44 -36.99 -13.40
C GLU A 615 -32.07 -38.34 -13.77
N GLY A 616 -31.25 -39.38 -13.91
CA GLY A 616 -31.66 -40.72 -14.29
C GLY A 616 -30.45 -41.63 -14.48
N PHE A 617 -30.68 -42.83 -15.02
CA PHE A 617 -29.62 -43.80 -15.28
C PHE A 617 -29.79 -44.41 -16.67
N VAL A 618 -28.69 -44.91 -17.24
CA VAL A 618 -28.70 -45.67 -18.50
C VAL A 618 -27.93 -46.98 -18.31
N GLU A 619 -28.28 -48.01 -19.07
CA GLU A 619 -27.54 -49.28 -19.04
C GLU A 619 -26.06 -49.07 -19.39
N SER A 620 -25.21 -49.78 -18.67
CA SER A 620 -23.77 -49.78 -18.89
C SER A 620 -23.24 -51.20 -19.01
N ASP A 621 -22.06 -51.33 -19.59
CA ASP A 621 -21.36 -52.59 -19.80
C ASP A 621 -19.86 -52.34 -19.61
N ASP A 622 -19.10 -53.41 -19.39
CA ASP A 622 -17.69 -53.33 -19.02
C ASP A 622 -16.81 -52.67 -20.11
N THR A 623 -17.17 -52.81 -21.38
CA THR A 623 -16.37 -52.28 -22.51
C THR A 623 -16.34 -50.75 -22.51
N LYS A 624 -17.35 -50.09 -21.93
CA LYS A 624 -17.37 -48.63 -21.78
C LYS A 624 -16.25 -48.09 -20.89
N TYR A 625 -15.65 -48.94 -20.05
CA TYR A 625 -14.56 -48.56 -19.15
C TYR A 625 -13.18 -48.94 -19.68
N ASP A 626 -13.06 -49.47 -20.91
CA ASP A 626 -11.76 -49.77 -21.53
C ASP A 626 -10.88 -48.51 -21.66
N VAL A 627 -11.51 -47.35 -21.88
CA VAL A 627 -10.81 -46.05 -21.90
C VAL A 627 -10.08 -45.74 -20.59
N ILE A 628 -10.55 -46.28 -19.45
CA ILE A 628 -9.87 -46.16 -18.15
C ILE A 628 -8.70 -47.14 -18.10
N ARG A 629 -8.89 -48.39 -18.55
CA ARG A 629 -7.83 -49.42 -18.57
C ARG A 629 -6.62 -49.02 -19.41
N GLU A 630 -6.86 -48.32 -20.51
CA GLU A 630 -5.79 -47.80 -21.38
C GLU A 630 -4.88 -46.77 -20.68
N VAL A 631 -5.35 -46.15 -19.60
CA VAL A 631 -4.62 -45.08 -18.91
C VAL A 631 -4.09 -45.45 -17.52
N MET A 632 -4.43 -46.64 -17.02
CA MET A 632 -3.83 -47.28 -15.84
C MET A 632 -2.41 -47.77 -16.16
#